data_AF-A0A9E4J9X9-F1
#
_entry.id   AF-A0A9E4J9X9-F1
#
_cell.length_a   1.000
_cell.length_b   1.000
_cell.length_c   1.000
_cell.angle_alpha   90.00
_cell.angle_beta   90.00
_cell.angle_gamma   90.00
#
_symmetry.space_group_name_H-M   'P 1'
#
loop_
_entity.id
_entity.type
_entity.pdbx_description
1 polymer ?
#
loop_
_entity_poly.entity_id
_entity_poly.type
_entity_poly.pdbx_seq_one_letter_code
_entity_poly.pdbx_strand_id
1 'polypeptide(L)'
;MGRNRFFSWSFVACVVLAVSGCDADSRPSAEIFAPLGEIMPLATPAQRDTFDRGRAVVLRRFAPADGLGPNFNVVSCVACHEKPVVGGSAGRYRNFLLVAQRLSDDSYTPLGINGVQDHYTLGPGGRVPSQPAINVSALRSPIPMFGVGLIAELPEDAIVRHADESDADGDGISGRPNFDRGFVGRFGRKSQTVSIEGFIRGPLMNHLGITSVPLSEAARAELPVASPRFSRSAMALTVQGPGALDVHVLAQAAAPDQPTVDADGVPDPELSEQDLFDLVSFSMLLAAPEPDPPTPASEAGRAIFARLGCPACHVPSLRGPRGELPLYSDLLLHDMGPELADGIQMGIATGREFRTQPLWGVAAGAPYLHDGRADTLDEAVRAHGGEAARAQEAYVALAPADRALLEAFLLSLGGRTQASAGLLEPGAAAPQAGQPGGPVSGLSADQAARFARGRRLFDHEFGAAGGLGPEFNGDSCRACHFDPALGGAGPADVDVTRQAIRGADGQVTPPARGTMAHKLQLAGVRPAVDTLANVFETRQTPTLFGLGLAGRIPEAQLVARADPFDADGDGISGRVHRLPDGRLGRFGWKADVPSLAEFVRDALTNELGLTLPPEAGLSFGVLADADAVPDPEIDREAMADLLFFLENLGPPPGQSRDPEAEAQGAQLFRDLRCDACHVPVMTDERGQVVPLFSDLLLHDVAPEGAEGIPGGEASGREFRTPPLWGVGDTSPYMHHGRAFTLEAALAAHNGEAAASAQAYSALPPEARLRLLAFLRSL
;
A
#
# COMPACT_ATOMS: atom_id res chain seq x y z
N MET A 1 -19.03 23.21 51.02
CA MET A 1 -19.30 21.79 51.34
C MET A 1 -19.29 20.99 50.05
N GLY A 2 -18.44 19.96 49.94
CA GLY A 2 -18.37 18.97 48.83
C GLY A 2 -17.56 19.42 47.59
N ARG A 3 -16.22 19.38 47.57
CA ARG A 3 -15.28 18.27 47.23
C ARG A 3 -15.38 17.71 45.79
N ASN A 4 -14.55 18.24 44.88
CA ASN A 4 -14.01 17.55 43.71
C ASN A 4 -12.54 17.20 43.97
N ARG A 5 -12.16 15.95 43.74
CA ARG A 5 -10.81 15.40 43.96
C ARG A 5 -10.01 15.46 42.66
N PHE A 6 -8.87 16.14 42.69
CA PHE A 6 -7.77 15.96 41.74
C PHE A 6 -7.03 14.66 42.09
N PHE A 7 -6.80 13.80 41.10
CA PHE A 7 -5.94 12.62 41.24
C PHE A 7 -4.48 13.03 40.99
N SER A 8 -3.66 12.87 42.01
CA SER A 8 -2.20 13.06 41.98
C SER A 8 -1.54 11.79 41.46
N TRP A 9 -0.64 11.96 40.49
CA TRP A 9 0.28 10.92 40.04
C TRP A 9 1.22 10.57 41.20
N SER A 10 1.14 9.33 41.68
CA SER A 10 2.06 8.80 42.70
C SER A 10 3.22 8.10 42.01
N PHE A 11 4.43 8.62 42.24
CA PHE A 11 5.69 7.93 42.00
C PHE A 11 5.67 6.55 42.67
N VAL A 12 5.69 5.47 41.88
CA VAL A 12 5.95 4.13 42.37
C VAL A 12 7.45 3.88 42.26
N ALA A 13 8.12 3.83 43.41
CA ALA A 13 9.51 3.41 43.52
C ALA A 13 9.62 1.92 43.18
N CYS A 14 10.32 1.59 42.09
CA CYS A 14 10.74 0.23 41.78
C CYS A 14 11.77 -0.25 42.82
N VAL A 15 11.45 -1.29 43.57
CA VAL A 15 12.43 -2.04 44.36
C VAL A 15 13.12 -3.02 43.42
N VAL A 16 14.33 -2.66 42.97
CA VAL A 16 15.23 -3.53 42.22
C VAL A 16 16.03 -4.37 43.21
N LEU A 17 15.87 -5.69 43.14
CA LEU A 17 16.79 -6.63 43.79
C LEU A 17 18.15 -6.53 43.09
N ALA A 18 19.16 -6.09 43.85
CA ALA A 18 20.52 -5.88 43.39
C ALA A 18 21.21 -7.22 43.05
N VAL A 19 21.38 -7.48 41.75
CA VAL A 19 22.50 -8.29 41.27
C VAL A 19 23.70 -7.35 41.17
N SER A 20 24.74 -7.65 41.94
CA SER A 20 25.95 -6.84 42.05
C SER A 20 26.79 -6.98 40.77
N GLY A 21 26.89 -5.91 39.97
CA GLY A 21 27.87 -5.83 38.87
C GLY A 21 27.48 -5.14 37.56
N CYS A 22 26.39 -4.36 37.48
CA CYS A 22 26.06 -3.65 36.23
C CYS A 22 26.50 -2.18 36.28
N ASP A 23 27.40 -1.79 35.38
CA ASP A 23 27.71 -0.39 35.06
C ASP A 23 26.43 0.39 34.74
N ALA A 24 26.30 1.59 35.29
CA ALA A 24 25.18 2.49 35.00
C ALA A 24 25.08 2.89 33.50
N ASP A 25 26.16 2.68 32.74
CA ASP A 25 26.28 2.92 31.29
C ASP A 25 25.72 1.81 30.39
N SER A 26 25.10 0.76 30.96
CA SER A 26 24.63 -0.43 30.22
C SER A 26 23.13 -0.46 29.93
N ARG A 27 22.38 0.59 30.24
CA ARG A 27 20.92 0.63 29.97
C ARG A 27 20.62 1.40 28.68
N PRO A 28 19.59 1.00 27.92
CA PRO A 28 19.06 1.85 26.87
C PRO A 28 18.66 3.20 27.44
N SER A 29 18.97 4.28 26.74
CA SER A 29 18.40 5.58 27.10
C SER A 29 16.88 5.52 26.93
N ALA A 30 16.12 5.78 27.99
CA ALA A 30 14.67 5.79 27.92
C ALA A 30 14.13 6.83 26.92
N GLU A 31 14.94 7.84 26.59
CA GLU A 31 14.56 8.95 25.71
C GLU A 31 14.69 8.62 24.21
N ILE A 32 14.98 7.36 23.85
CA ILE A 32 14.97 6.87 22.46
C ILE A 32 13.67 6.20 22.04
N PHE A 33 12.82 5.83 23.02
CA PHE A 33 11.60 5.07 22.80
C PHE A 33 10.37 5.98 22.72
N ALA A 34 9.42 5.60 21.86
CA ALA A 34 8.08 6.19 21.80
C ALA A 34 7.09 5.17 21.20
N PRO A 35 5.78 5.45 21.19
CA PRO A 35 4.82 4.73 20.35
C PRO A 35 5.28 4.70 18.88
N LEU A 36 4.86 3.68 18.13
CA LEU A 36 5.20 3.59 16.71
C LEU A 36 4.75 4.87 15.98
N GLY A 37 5.56 5.34 15.04
CA GLY A 37 5.29 6.53 14.22
C GLY A 37 5.62 7.86 14.89
N GLU A 38 5.91 7.86 16.19
CA GLU A 38 6.25 9.08 16.93
C GLU A 38 7.73 9.44 16.81
N ILE A 39 7.99 10.74 16.95
CA ILE A 39 9.34 11.30 16.96
C ILE A 39 10.08 10.91 18.25
N MET A 40 11.39 10.71 18.15
CA MET A 40 12.26 10.46 19.30
C MET A 40 12.16 11.60 20.34
N PRO A 41 11.95 11.29 21.64
CA PRO A 41 11.86 12.30 22.70
C PRO A 41 13.05 13.28 22.75
N LEU A 42 14.26 12.77 22.51
CA LEU A 42 15.53 13.52 22.46
C LEU A 42 15.62 14.60 21.36
N ALA A 43 14.70 14.61 20.39
CA ALA A 43 14.75 15.57 19.29
C ALA A 43 14.72 17.02 19.81
N THR A 44 15.55 17.89 19.26
CA THR A 44 15.52 19.34 19.55
C THR A 44 14.26 19.98 18.96
N PRO A 45 13.82 21.17 19.43
CA PRO A 45 12.68 21.87 18.82
C PRO A 45 12.78 22.02 17.30
N ALA A 46 13.95 22.42 16.79
CA ALA A 46 14.19 22.53 15.35
C ALA A 46 14.06 21.18 14.62
N GLN A 47 14.50 20.08 15.23
CA GLN A 47 14.31 18.75 14.67
C GLN A 47 12.84 18.32 14.65
N ARG A 48 12.01 18.74 15.62
CA ARG A 48 10.57 18.47 15.59
C ARG A 48 9.89 19.21 14.43
N ASP A 49 10.25 20.47 14.22
CA ASP A 49 9.74 21.24 13.07
C ASP A 49 10.15 20.57 11.74
N THR A 50 11.39 20.09 11.64
CA THR A 50 11.88 19.32 10.48
C THR A 50 11.14 17.99 10.33
N PHE A 51 10.88 17.26 11.41
CA PHE A 51 10.12 16.01 11.38
C PHE A 51 8.69 16.24 10.87
N ASP A 52 8.02 17.32 11.31
CA ASP A 52 6.68 17.65 10.84
C ASP A 52 6.63 17.99 9.35
N ARG A 53 7.64 18.74 8.84
CA ARG A 53 7.77 18.99 7.40
C ARG A 53 8.05 17.69 6.65
N GLY A 54 8.94 16.84 7.15
CA GLY A 54 9.25 15.55 6.54
C GLY A 54 8.04 14.61 6.51
N ARG A 55 7.23 14.62 7.57
CA ARG A 55 5.95 13.89 7.61
C ARG A 55 4.99 14.38 6.53
N ALA A 56 4.94 15.68 6.26
CA ALA A 56 4.14 16.22 5.16
C ALA A 56 4.64 15.73 3.79
N VAL A 57 5.96 15.59 3.59
CA VAL A 57 6.53 15.00 2.37
C VAL A 57 6.17 13.51 2.25
N VAL A 58 6.25 12.74 3.34
CA VAL A 58 5.88 11.30 3.35
C VAL A 58 4.41 11.08 2.99
N LEU A 59 3.53 11.96 3.46
CA LEU A 59 2.09 11.93 3.21
C LEU A 59 1.68 12.51 1.85
N ARG A 60 2.59 13.20 1.15
CA ARG A 60 2.31 13.78 -0.17
C ARG A 60 2.00 12.68 -1.18
N ARG A 61 0.91 12.87 -1.90
CA ARG A 61 0.60 12.12 -3.11
C ARG A 61 1.13 12.87 -4.31
N PHE A 62 2.00 12.23 -5.08
CA PHE A 62 2.56 12.77 -6.31
C PHE A 62 1.59 12.51 -7.46
N ALA A 63 1.35 13.54 -8.27
CA ALA A 63 0.62 13.47 -9.52
C ALA A 63 1.60 13.67 -10.70
N PRO A 64 1.18 13.44 -11.96
CA PRO A 64 2.05 13.70 -13.12
C PRO A 64 2.58 15.13 -13.18
N ALA A 65 1.84 16.11 -12.64
CA ALA A 65 2.30 17.50 -12.56
C ALA A 65 3.44 17.71 -11.53
N ASP A 66 3.62 16.77 -10.61
CA ASP A 66 4.68 16.76 -9.60
C ASP A 66 5.91 15.94 -10.03
N GLY A 67 5.86 15.25 -11.18
CA GLY A 67 6.92 14.33 -11.62
C GLY A 67 6.61 12.83 -11.46
N LEU A 68 5.38 12.45 -11.12
CA LEU A 68 5.05 11.03 -10.99
C LEU A 68 5.22 10.31 -12.34
N GLY A 69 6.06 9.28 -12.39
CA GLY A 69 6.19 8.39 -13.54
C GLY A 69 7.51 8.57 -14.30
N PRO A 70 7.56 8.26 -15.62
CA PRO A 70 6.45 7.80 -16.46
C PRO A 70 5.95 6.38 -16.12
N ASN A 71 6.75 5.62 -15.37
CA ASN A 71 6.38 4.32 -14.79
C ASN A 71 6.45 4.40 -13.27
N PHE A 72 5.56 3.70 -12.58
CA PHE A 72 5.50 3.73 -11.13
C PHE A 72 4.86 2.47 -10.56
N ASN A 73 5.07 2.27 -9.26
CA ASN A 73 4.50 1.23 -8.43
C ASN A 73 3.58 1.78 -7.35
N VAL A 74 3.89 2.98 -6.86
CA VAL A 74 3.10 3.72 -5.87
C VAL A 74 3.11 5.21 -6.16
N VAL A 75 2.16 5.95 -5.59
CA VAL A 75 2.07 7.42 -5.76
C VAL A 75 2.49 8.22 -4.53
N SER A 76 2.88 7.57 -3.44
CA SER A 76 3.32 8.22 -2.20
C SER A 76 4.25 7.30 -1.40
N CYS A 77 5.04 7.89 -0.50
CA CYS A 77 5.92 7.11 0.39
C CYS A 77 5.11 6.26 1.37
N VAL A 78 4.01 6.82 1.89
CA VAL A 78 3.15 6.12 2.87
C VAL A 78 2.50 4.87 2.30
N ALA A 79 2.30 4.75 0.98
CA ALA A 79 1.75 3.54 0.35
C ALA A 79 2.55 2.26 0.69
N CYS A 80 3.86 2.35 0.92
CA CYS A 80 4.69 1.22 1.36
C CYS A 80 5.02 1.26 2.87
N HIS A 81 4.67 2.33 3.57
CA HIS A 81 5.08 2.62 4.94
C HIS A 81 3.90 3.08 5.82
N GLU A 82 2.74 2.46 5.65
CA GLU A 82 1.46 2.82 6.27
C GLU A 82 1.12 2.02 7.53
N LYS A 83 1.72 0.83 7.72
CA LYS A 83 1.27 -0.17 8.70
C LYS A 83 2.22 -0.34 9.89
N PRO A 84 1.75 -0.23 11.15
CA PRO A 84 0.40 0.15 11.56
C PRO A 84 0.16 1.67 11.47
N VAL A 85 1.24 2.43 11.30
CA VAL A 85 1.27 3.89 11.24
C VAL A 85 2.34 4.32 10.24
N VAL A 86 2.35 5.62 9.91
CA VAL A 86 3.36 6.23 9.02
C VAL A 86 4.78 5.89 9.50
N GLY A 87 5.59 5.35 8.59
CA GLY A 87 6.95 4.87 8.88
C GLY A 87 7.04 3.37 9.13
N GLY A 88 5.91 2.66 9.11
CA GLY A 88 5.86 1.21 9.29
C GLY A 88 6.15 0.39 8.04
N SER A 89 5.64 -0.84 8.00
CA SER A 89 5.61 -1.72 6.82
C SER A 89 4.31 -1.48 6.03
N ALA A 90 3.83 -2.47 5.29
CA ALA A 90 2.55 -2.43 4.57
C ALA A 90 1.96 -3.85 4.40
N GLY A 91 0.71 -3.92 3.95
CA GLY A 91 0.06 -5.16 3.55
C GLY A 91 0.72 -5.81 2.32
N ARG A 92 0.36 -7.06 2.02
CA ARG A 92 0.90 -7.83 0.89
C ARG A 92 0.62 -7.19 -0.46
N TYR A 93 -0.48 -6.46 -0.60
CA TYR A 93 -0.83 -5.76 -1.84
C TYR A 93 0.17 -4.65 -2.24
N ARG A 94 1.01 -4.24 -1.28
CA ARG A 94 2.11 -3.27 -1.43
C ARG A 94 3.48 -3.94 -1.56
N ASN A 95 3.55 -5.27 -1.52
CA ASN A 95 4.75 -5.97 -1.94
C ASN A 95 5.06 -5.61 -3.40
N PHE A 96 6.34 -5.62 -3.72
CA PHE A 96 6.83 -5.33 -5.06
C PHE A 96 7.76 -6.43 -5.55
N LEU A 97 7.97 -6.47 -6.86
CA LEU A 97 8.77 -7.49 -7.49
C LEU A 97 10.18 -6.97 -7.77
N LEU A 98 11.15 -7.68 -7.23
CA LEU A 98 12.52 -7.63 -7.69
C LEU A 98 12.67 -8.55 -8.90
N VAL A 99 13.38 -8.09 -9.93
CA VAL A 99 13.55 -8.85 -11.19
C VAL A 99 14.97 -8.73 -11.74
N ALA A 100 15.44 -9.83 -12.34
CA ALA A 100 16.75 -9.91 -12.95
C ALA A 100 16.83 -10.99 -14.04
N GLN A 101 17.92 -10.94 -14.79
CA GLN A 101 18.38 -11.99 -15.68
C GLN A 101 19.62 -12.65 -15.10
N ARG A 102 19.60 -13.97 -14.97
CA ARG A 102 20.76 -14.82 -14.72
C ARG A 102 21.13 -15.57 -15.99
N LEU A 103 22.35 -15.37 -16.49
CA LEU A 103 22.83 -16.04 -17.70
C LEU A 103 23.42 -17.42 -17.38
N SER A 104 23.76 -18.19 -18.42
CA SER A 104 24.30 -19.55 -18.30
C SER A 104 25.69 -19.62 -17.64
N ASP A 105 26.41 -18.50 -17.57
CA ASP A 105 27.68 -18.35 -16.84
C ASP A 105 27.48 -17.84 -15.41
N ASP A 106 26.24 -17.90 -14.90
CA ASP A 106 25.78 -17.38 -13.61
C ASP A 106 25.92 -15.86 -13.43
N SER A 107 26.29 -15.11 -14.48
CA SER A 107 26.28 -13.65 -14.40
C SER A 107 24.85 -13.13 -14.15
N TYR A 108 24.75 -12.11 -13.30
CA TYR A 108 23.50 -11.57 -12.79
C TYR A 108 23.34 -10.12 -13.23
N THR A 109 22.22 -9.81 -13.88
CA THR A 109 21.89 -8.46 -14.37
C THR A 109 20.52 -8.05 -13.83
N PRO A 110 20.43 -7.03 -12.95
CA PRO A 110 19.13 -6.46 -12.55
C PRO A 110 18.35 -5.96 -13.78
N LEU A 111 17.04 -6.19 -13.81
CA LEU A 111 16.14 -5.71 -14.86
C LEU A 111 15.09 -4.75 -14.30
N GLY A 112 14.26 -4.15 -15.14
CA GLY A 112 13.38 -3.05 -14.70
C GLY A 112 14.18 -1.80 -14.34
N ILE A 113 13.63 -0.94 -13.48
CA ILE A 113 14.33 0.24 -12.98
C ILE A 113 15.15 -0.19 -11.77
N ASN A 114 16.45 -0.33 -11.96
CA ASN A 114 17.38 -0.79 -10.93
C ASN A 114 16.94 -2.10 -10.26
N GLY A 115 16.49 -3.11 -11.01
CA GLY A 115 16.07 -4.38 -10.40
C GLY A 115 14.66 -4.40 -9.84
N VAL A 116 13.86 -3.34 -10.01
CA VAL A 116 12.45 -3.26 -9.61
C VAL A 116 11.57 -3.30 -10.85
N GLN A 117 10.56 -4.18 -10.84
CA GLN A 117 9.54 -4.23 -11.89
C GLN A 117 8.45 -3.19 -11.60
N ASP A 118 8.24 -2.27 -12.54
CA ASP A 118 7.09 -1.35 -12.48
C ASP A 118 5.78 -2.06 -12.83
N HIS A 119 4.69 -1.66 -12.19
CA HIS A 119 3.35 -2.16 -12.44
C HIS A 119 2.58 -1.24 -13.39
N TYR A 120 2.64 0.07 -13.15
CA TYR A 120 1.80 1.08 -13.79
C TYR A 120 2.58 2.03 -14.68
N THR A 121 1.91 2.60 -15.67
CA THR A 121 2.46 3.65 -16.54
C THR A 121 1.40 4.69 -16.87
N LEU A 122 1.80 5.94 -17.07
CA LEU A 122 0.91 7.00 -17.57
C LEU A 122 0.58 6.86 -19.08
N GLY A 123 1.31 5.98 -19.77
CA GLY A 123 1.13 5.66 -21.19
C GLY A 123 -0.11 4.81 -21.50
N PRO A 124 -0.34 4.52 -22.79
CA PRO A 124 -1.47 3.68 -23.23
C PRO A 124 -1.48 2.30 -22.57
N GLY A 125 -2.67 1.81 -22.21
CA GLY A 125 -2.89 0.51 -21.57
C GLY A 125 -2.57 0.46 -20.07
N GLY A 126 -1.85 1.45 -19.54
CA GLY A 126 -1.62 1.70 -18.11
C GLY A 126 -0.90 0.60 -17.32
N ARG A 127 -0.42 -0.45 -17.99
CA ARG A 127 0.38 -1.53 -17.41
C ARG A 127 1.73 -1.63 -18.11
N VAL A 128 2.81 -1.65 -17.34
CA VAL A 128 4.15 -1.91 -17.87
C VAL A 128 4.31 -3.40 -18.16
N PRO A 129 4.65 -3.84 -19.38
CA PRO A 129 4.93 -5.25 -19.67
C PRO A 129 6.18 -5.75 -18.93
N SER A 130 6.18 -7.03 -18.53
CA SER A 130 7.40 -7.66 -18.01
C SER A 130 8.41 -7.89 -19.12
N GLN A 131 9.69 -7.62 -18.84
CA GLN A 131 10.76 -7.81 -19.81
C GLN A 131 10.96 -9.32 -20.10
N PRO A 132 11.05 -9.76 -21.36
CA PRO A 132 11.20 -11.18 -21.70
C PRO A 132 12.47 -11.85 -21.15
N ALA A 133 13.49 -11.06 -20.81
CA ALA A 133 14.76 -11.55 -20.27
C ALA A 133 14.69 -11.96 -18.79
N ILE A 134 13.60 -11.64 -18.08
CA ILE A 134 13.43 -11.96 -16.66
C ILE A 134 13.35 -13.48 -16.49
N ASN A 135 14.30 -14.02 -15.73
CA ASN A 135 14.28 -15.43 -15.30
C ASN A 135 14.59 -15.61 -13.81
N VAL A 136 14.80 -14.50 -13.08
CA VAL A 136 14.82 -14.44 -11.62
C VAL A 136 13.82 -13.37 -11.19
N SER A 137 12.92 -13.71 -10.29
CA SER A 137 11.97 -12.77 -9.70
C SER A 137 11.68 -13.15 -8.25
N ALA A 138 11.46 -12.15 -7.40
CA ALA A 138 11.12 -12.34 -6.01
C ALA A 138 10.23 -11.22 -5.48
N LEU A 139 9.29 -11.56 -4.59
CA LEU A 139 8.55 -10.58 -3.81
C LEU A 139 9.43 -9.93 -2.75
N ARG A 140 9.14 -8.67 -2.45
CA ARG A 140 9.76 -7.93 -1.37
C ARG A 140 8.69 -7.20 -0.57
N SER A 141 8.68 -7.45 0.73
CA SER A 141 7.87 -6.70 1.69
C SER A 141 8.60 -5.43 2.15
N PRO A 142 7.91 -4.27 2.16
CA PRO A 142 8.45 -3.03 2.70
C PRO A 142 8.96 -3.15 4.15
N ILE A 143 10.01 -2.42 4.48
CA ILE A 143 10.67 -2.48 5.80
C ILE A 143 10.20 -1.29 6.65
N PRO A 144 9.88 -1.48 7.94
CA PRO A 144 9.64 -0.36 8.85
C PRO A 144 10.90 0.49 9.06
N MET A 145 10.70 1.79 9.25
CA MET A 145 11.76 2.80 9.44
C MET A 145 11.98 3.20 10.90
N PHE A 146 11.32 2.54 11.85
CA PHE A 146 11.43 2.89 13.28
C PHE A 146 12.86 2.72 13.79
N GLY A 147 13.40 3.79 14.39
CA GLY A 147 14.74 3.80 14.98
C GLY A 147 15.90 3.70 13.99
N VAL A 148 15.71 3.90 12.68
CA VAL A 148 16.82 3.78 11.70
C VAL A 148 17.92 4.80 11.92
N GLY A 149 17.61 5.98 12.48
CA GLY A 149 18.64 6.94 12.92
C GLY A 149 19.54 6.39 14.03
N LEU A 150 19.00 5.62 14.97
CA LEU A 150 19.79 4.96 16.02
C LEU A 150 20.72 3.89 15.44
N ILE A 151 20.25 3.16 14.42
CA ILE A 151 21.06 2.19 13.68
C ILE A 151 22.16 2.89 12.88
N ALA A 152 21.89 4.07 12.32
CA ALA A 152 22.91 4.88 11.63
C ALA A 152 24.04 5.33 12.58
N GLU A 153 23.76 5.56 13.86
CA GLU A 153 24.74 5.97 14.85
C GLU A 153 25.65 4.83 15.37
N LEU A 154 25.29 3.56 15.11
CA LEU A 154 26.09 2.42 15.57
C LEU A 154 27.51 2.48 14.98
N PRO A 155 28.56 2.31 15.81
CA PRO A 155 29.90 2.20 15.28
C PRO A 155 30.09 0.83 14.60
N GLU A 156 30.95 0.75 13.58
CA GLU A 156 31.10 -0.49 12.79
C GLU A 156 31.59 -1.67 13.62
N ASP A 157 32.43 -1.42 14.64
CA ASP A 157 32.92 -2.46 15.55
C ASP A 157 31.81 -3.05 16.41
N ALA A 158 30.70 -2.32 16.66
CA ALA A 158 29.53 -2.87 17.34
C ALA A 158 28.84 -3.97 16.52
N ILE A 159 28.98 -3.96 15.18
CA ILE A 159 28.43 -4.96 14.26
C ILE A 159 29.47 -6.06 14.01
N VAL A 160 30.66 -5.68 13.56
CA VAL A 160 31.70 -6.62 13.11
C VAL A 160 32.19 -7.55 14.21
N ARG A 161 32.15 -7.14 15.48
CA ARG A 161 32.48 -8.00 16.63
C ARG A 161 31.62 -9.27 16.75
N HIS A 162 30.46 -9.30 16.10
CA HIS A 162 29.55 -10.44 16.07
C HIS A 162 29.74 -11.33 14.83
N ALA A 163 30.60 -10.94 13.89
CA ALA A 163 30.85 -11.73 12.69
C ALA A 163 31.68 -12.98 13.02
N ASP A 164 31.25 -14.11 12.46
CA ASP A 164 31.94 -15.40 12.56
C ASP A 164 31.87 -16.14 11.22
N GLU A 165 32.45 -15.57 10.17
CA GLU A 165 32.35 -16.13 8.81
C GLU A 165 32.90 -17.56 8.69
N SER A 166 33.73 -18.00 9.66
CA SER A 166 34.38 -19.30 9.68
C SER A 166 33.70 -20.34 10.57
N ASP A 167 32.60 -19.98 11.26
CA ASP A 167 31.96 -20.82 12.27
C ASP A 167 33.01 -21.34 13.29
N ALA A 168 33.76 -20.40 13.88
CA ALA A 168 34.91 -20.69 14.72
C ALA A 168 34.53 -21.38 16.03
N ASP A 169 33.31 -21.14 16.53
CA ASP A 169 32.78 -21.79 17.72
C ASP A 169 32.00 -23.09 17.44
N GLY A 170 31.71 -23.39 16.16
CA GLY A 170 31.09 -24.62 15.70
C GLY A 170 29.61 -24.72 16.05
N ASP A 171 28.93 -23.59 16.26
CA ASP A 171 27.50 -23.54 16.50
C ASP A 171 26.66 -23.64 15.21
N GLY A 172 27.32 -23.54 14.04
CA GLY A 172 26.72 -23.64 12.71
C GLY A 172 26.20 -22.31 12.16
N ILE A 173 26.50 -21.19 12.82
CA ILE A 173 26.13 -19.83 12.41
C ILE A 173 27.37 -19.15 11.83
N SER A 174 27.24 -18.53 10.66
CA SER A 174 28.37 -17.95 9.93
C SER A 174 28.14 -16.49 9.55
N GLY A 175 27.58 -15.72 10.49
CA GLY A 175 27.18 -14.34 10.30
C GLY A 175 28.33 -13.47 9.76
N ARG A 176 28.05 -12.69 8.70
CA ARG A 176 29.07 -11.84 8.05
C ARG A 176 28.54 -10.48 7.60
N PRO A 177 29.38 -9.43 7.56
CA PRO A 177 28.95 -8.13 7.07
C PRO A 177 28.76 -8.11 5.54
N ASN A 178 27.88 -7.23 5.08
CA ASN A 178 27.91 -6.72 3.70
C ASN A 178 28.60 -5.35 3.69
N PHE A 179 29.04 -4.90 2.52
CA PHE A 179 29.78 -3.64 2.39
C PHE A 179 29.21 -2.73 1.31
N ASP A 180 29.20 -1.43 1.59
CA ASP A 180 28.92 -0.37 0.62
C ASP A 180 30.09 0.63 0.65
N ARG A 181 30.83 0.72 -0.46
CA ARG A 181 32.01 1.60 -0.63
C ARG A 181 33.04 1.47 0.51
N GLY A 182 33.20 0.26 1.04
CA GLY A 182 34.17 -0.07 2.10
C GLY A 182 33.66 0.12 3.53
N PHE A 183 32.41 0.53 3.72
CA PHE A 183 31.77 0.66 5.04
C PHE A 183 30.82 -0.52 5.30
N VAL A 184 30.61 -0.85 6.58
CA VAL A 184 29.73 -1.95 7.00
C VAL A 184 28.28 -1.56 6.76
N GLY A 185 27.68 -2.24 5.78
CA GLY A 185 26.30 -2.09 5.38
C GLY A 185 25.32 -2.43 6.50
N ARG A 186 24.22 -1.68 6.60
CA ARG A 186 23.26 -1.81 7.72
C ARG A 186 21.80 -1.60 7.36
N PHE A 187 21.51 -1.08 6.16
CA PHE A 187 20.15 -0.84 5.68
C PHE A 187 19.76 -1.75 4.52
N GLY A 188 18.45 -1.94 4.36
CA GLY A 188 17.87 -2.91 3.43
C GLY A 188 17.80 -4.33 3.99
N ARG A 189 17.20 -5.24 3.21
CA ARG A 189 17.06 -6.65 3.60
C ARG A 189 18.37 -7.45 3.50
N LYS A 190 19.38 -6.94 2.80
CA LYS A 190 20.68 -7.60 2.60
C LYS A 190 21.86 -6.71 3.02
N SER A 191 21.63 -5.76 3.94
CA SER A 191 22.66 -4.82 4.41
C SER A 191 23.39 -4.09 3.26
N GLN A 192 22.72 -3.83 2.14
CA GLN A 192 23.40 -3.41 0.90
C GLN A 192 23.82 -1.93 0.86
N THR A 193 23.47 -1.13 1.88
CA THR A 193 23.83 0.30 1.95
C THR A 193 24.07 0.78 3.38
N VAL A 194 24.89 1.82 3.51
CA VAL A 194 25.15 2.56 4.75
C VAL A 194 24.47 3.92 4.82
N SER A 195 23.86 4.37 3.73
CA SER A 195 23.27 5.71 3.62
C SER A 195 21.75 5.64 3.64
N ILE A 196 21.13 6.29 4.64
CA ILE A 196 19.67 6.50 4.67
C ILE A 196 19.23 7.38 3.48
N GLU A 197 19.96 8.45 3.17
CA GLU A 197 19.70 9.31 2.01
C GLU A 197 19.70 8.48 0.71
N GLY A 198 20.75 7.70 0.45
CA GLY A 198 20.83 6.85 -0.73
C GLY A 198 19.69 5.83 -0.80
N PHE A 199 19.34 5.24 0.35
CA PHE A 199 18.25 4.26 0.48
C PHE A 199 16.84 4.88 0.30
N ILE A 200 16.66 6.18 0.54
CA ILE A 200 15.40 6.91 0.29
C ILE A 200 15.32 7.36 -1.17
N ARG A 201 16.43 7.87 -1.72
CA ARG A 201 16.50 8.33 -3.12
C ARG A 201 16.30 7.20 -4.13
N GLY A 202 16.71 5.97 -3.81
CA GLY A 202 16.49 4.81 -4.66
C GLY A 202 15.00 4.58 -4.94
N PRO A 203 14.16 4.37 -3.89
CA PRO A 203 12.73 4.20 -4.06
C PRO A 203 11.96 5.40 -4.60
N LEU A 204 12.41 6.64 -4.35
CA LEU A 204 11.83 7.82 -5.02
C LEU A 204 11.85 7.63 -6.54
N MET A 205 13.01 7.26 -7.10
CA MET A 205 13.16 7.00 -8.53
C MET A 205 12.50 5.68 -8.98
N ASN A 206 12.76 4.57 -8.28
CA ASN A 206 12.42 3.23 -8.76
C ASN A 206 10.96 2.82 -8.50
N HIS A 207 10.24 3.53 -7.63
CA HIS A 207 8.84 3.24 -7.31
C HIS A 207 7.87 4.36 -7.65
N LEU A 208 8.30 5.63 -7.54
CA LEU A 208 7.45 6.77 -7.88
C LEU A 208 7.84 7.43 -9.21
N GLY A 209 9.08 7.21 -9.68
CA GLY A 209 9.65 7.96 -10.80
C GLY A 209 10.27 9.31 -10.39
N ILE A 210 10.12 9.70 -9.12
CA ILE A 210 10.47 11.04 -8.65
C ILE A 210 11.98 11.27 -8.62
N THR A 211 12.44 12.29 -9.33
CA THR A 211 13.86 12.63 -9.45
C THR A 211 14.35 13.50 -8.29
N SER A 212 15.63 13.32 -7.93
CA SER A 212 16.27 14.03 -6.82
C SER A 212 17.77 14.21 -7.04
N VAL A 213 18.30 15.31 -6.52
CA VAL A 213 19.74 15.52 -6.38
C VAL A 213 20.22 15.08 -5.00
N PRO A 214 21.46 14.57 -4.86
CA PRO A 214 22.03 14.32 -3.54
C PRO A 214 22.05 15.59 -2.70
N LEU A 215 21.89 15.45 -1.38
CA LEU A 215 22.00 16.58 -0.46
C LEU A 215 23.38 17.23 -0.57
N SER A 216 23.42 18.57 -0.56
CA SER A 216 24.67 19.31 -0.47
C SER A 216 25.42 18.97 0.82
N GLU A 217 26.74 19.16 0.81
CA GLU A 217 27.57 18.94 1.99
C GLU A 217 27.14 19.81 3.19
N ALA A 218 26.57 20.99 2.93
CA ALA A 218 25.99 21.84 3.97
C ALA A 218 24.74 21.19 4.59
N ALA A 219 23.79 20.75 3.76
CA ALA A 219 22.59 20.07 4.23
C ALA A 219 22.92 18.76 4.96
N ARG A 220 23.85 17.95 4.45
CA ARG A 220 24.30 16.71 5.11
C ARG A 220 24.92 16.95 6.48
N ALA A 221 25.61 18.07 6.67
CA ALA A 221 26.20 18.44 7.95
C ALA A 221 25.16 18.82 9.01
N GLU A 222 23.94 19.17 8.59
CA GLU A 222 22.83 19.56 9.47
C GLU A 222 21.84 18.42 9.76
N LEU A 223 22.04 17.24 9.15
CA LEU A 223 21.18 16.08 9.40
C LEU A 223 21.19 15.68 10.88
N PRO A 224 20.06 15.15 11.41
CA PRO A 224 19.95 14.73 12.80
C PRO A 224 21.00 13.71 13.26
N VAL A 225 21.42 12.85 12.33
CA VAL A 225 22.47 11.84 12.52
C VAL A 225 23.55 12.06 11.46
N ALA A 226 24.81 12.04 11.88
CA ALA A 226 25.94 12.20 10.99
C ALA A 226 25.93 11.10 9.91
N SER A 227 25.87 11.49 8.64
CA SER A 227 25.98 10.57 7.51
C SER A 227 27.44 10.30 7.16
N PRO A 228 27.83 9.06 6.81
CA PRO A 228 29.19 8.74 6.38
C PRO A 228 29.59 9.59 5.16
N ARG A 229 30.76 10.23 5.20
CA ARG A 229 31.29 11.00 4.06
C ARG A 229 31.99 10.06 3.07
N PHE A 230 31.50 10.01 1.83
CA PHE A 230 32.16 9.25 0.77
C PHE A 230 33.25 10.10 0.10
N SER A 231 34.51 9.84 0.42
CA SER A 231 35.63 10.40 -0.35
C SER A 231 35.83 9.59 -1.64
N ARG A 232 36.09 10.26 -2.77
CA ARG A 232 36.46 9.59 -4.05
C ARG A 232 37.62 8.60 -3.89
N SER A 233 38.51 8.80 -2.91
CA SER A 233 39.62 7.90 -2.60
C SER A 233 39.19 6.57 -1.98
N ALA A 234 38.04 6.50 -1.30
CA ALA A 234 37.50 5.27 -0.74
C ALA A 234 36.91 4.34 -1.82
N MET A 235 36.45 4.91 -2.95
CA MET A 235 36.01 4.12 -4.11
C MET A 235 37.17 3.40 -4.82
N ALA A 236 38.41 3.87 -4.67
CA ALA A 236 39.58 3.28 -5.34
C ALA A 236 40.23 2.11 -4.56
N LEU A 237 39.95 1.98 -3.26
CA LEU A 237 40.58 0.99 -2.38
C LEU A 237 39.83 -0.35 -2.28
N THR A 238 38.65 -0.48 -2.90
CA THR A 238 37.81 -1.68 -2.84
C THR A 238 37.88 -2.57 -4.10
N VAL A 239 38.73 -2.23 -5.06
CA VAL A 239 38.91 -2.98 -6.32
C VAL A 239 40.12 -3.92 -6.28
N GLN A 240 40.25 -4.75 -5.24
CA GLN A 240 41.27 -5.82 -5.20
C GLN A 240 40.70 -7.14 -4.67
N GLY A 241 39.84 -7.76 -5.49
CA GLY A 241 39.44 -9.16 -5.36
C GLY A 241 38.97 -9.68 -6.73
N PRO A 242 39.23 -10.96 -7.08
CA PRO A 242 38.70 -11.54 -8.31
C PRO A 242 37.18 -11.65 -8.17
N GLY A 243 36.46 -10.76 -8.86
CA GLY A 243 35.01 -10.57 -8.68
C GLY A 243 34.60 -9.12 -8.38
N ALA A 244 35.42 -8.13 -8.76
CA ALA A 244 35.08 -6.70 -8.68
C ALA A 244 33.75 -6.42 -9.42
N LEU A 245 32.65 -6.45 -8.67
CA LEU A 245 31.31 -6.18 -9.17
C LEU A 245 31.14 -4.67 -9.32
N ASP A 246 30.69 -4.30 -10.51
CA ASP A 246 30.36 -2.95 -10.92
C ASP A 246 29.40 -2.29 -9.91
N VAL A 247 29.48 -0.97 -9.75
CA VAL A 247 28.64 -0.18 -8.83
C VAL A 247 27.14 -0.37 -9.14
N HIS A 248 26.83 -0.89 -10.34
CA HIS A 248 25.51 -1.31 -10.80
C HIS A 248 24.89 -2.50 -10.04
N VAL A 249 25.66 -3.30 -9.29
CA VAL A 249 25.15 -4.45 -8.53
C VAL A 249 24.55 -4.06 -7.16
N LEU A 250 24.74 -2.79 -6.74
CA LEU A 250 24.14 -2.23 -5.51
C LEU A 250 22.88 -1.39 -5.76
N ALA A 251 22.55 -1.11 -7.03
CA ALA A 251 21.54 -0.13 -7.43
C ALA A 251 20.10 -0.48 -7.01
N GLN A 252 19.84 -1.71 -6.57
CA GLN A 252 18.49 -2.23 -6.32
C GLN A 252 17.76 -1.64 -5.11
N ALA A 253 18.42 -0.80 -4.31
CA ALA A 253 17.75 -0.01 -3.28
C ALA A 253 18.42 1.33 -2.95
N ALA A 254 19.66 1.56 -3.39
CA ALA A 254 20.37 2.80 -3.10
C ALA A 254 20.67 3.56 -4.39
N ALA A 255 20.18 4.80 -4.49
CA ALA A 255 20.55 5.67 -5.59
C ALA A 255 22.06 5.99 -5.53
N PRO A 256 22.73 6.14 -6.69
CA PRO A 256 24.10 6.64 -6.71
C PRO A 256 24.17 8.04 -6.09
N ASP A 257 25.35 8.45 -5.65
CA ASP A 257 25.63 9.82 -5.19
C ASP A 257 25.77 10.79 -6.38
N GLN A 258 24.76 10.79 -7.23
CA GLN A 258 24.61 11.59 -8.45
C GLN A 258 23.13 11.95 -8.63
N PRO A 259 22.80 13.06 -9.32
CA PRO A 259 21.41 13.37 -9.68
C PRO A 259 20.73 12.20 -10.39
N THR A 260 19.48 11.91 -10.03
CA THR A 260 18.61 11.09 -10.88
C THR A 260 17.92 11.99 -11.90
N VAL A 261 17.58 11.42 -13.05
CA VAL A 261 16.96 12.11 -14.18
C VAL A 261 16.00 11.14 -14.86
N ASP A 262 14.98 11.67 -15.49
CA ASP A 262 14.02 10.88 -16.24
C ASP A 262 13.55 11.60 -17.52
N ALA A 263 12.42 11.18 -18.09
CA ALA A 263 11.89 11.79 -19.30
C ALA A 263 10.35 11.82 -19.28
N ASP A 264 9.77 12.40 -18.24
CA ASP A 264 8.31 12.53 -18.08
C ASP A 264 7.76 13.90 -18.56
N GLY A 265 8.64 14.89 -18.75
CA GLY A 265 8.30 16.25 -19.18
C GLY A 265 8.27 17.31 -18.07
N VAL A 266 8.50 16.91 -16.82
CA VAL A 266 8.70 17.80 -15.67
C VAL A 266 10.20 18.09 -15.50
N PRO A 267 10.62 19.32 -15.12
CA PRO A 267 12.03 19.63 -14.97
C PRO A 267 12.68 18.98 -13.74
N ASP A 268 13.80 18.27 -13.95
CA ASP A 268 14.62 17.70 -12.89
C ASP A 268 15.42 18.74 -12.07
N PRO A 269 15.64 18.51 -10.76
CA PRO A 269 14.98 17.50 -9.94
C PRO A 269 13.55 17.91 -9.57
N GLU A 270 12.65 16.94 -9.51
CA GLU A 270 11.25 17.14 -9.13
C GLU A 270 11.08 17.30 -7.62
N LEU A 271 11.86 16.56 -6.83
CA LEU A 271 11.94 16.73 -5.39
C LEU A 271 12.99 17.77 -5.03
N SER A 272 12.59 18.80 -4.28
CA SER A 272 13.50 19.84 -3.82
C SER A 272 14.53 19.31 -2.82
N GLU A 273 15.70 19.95 -2.73
CA GLU A 273 16.72 19.60 -1.72
C GLU A 273 16.17 19.70 -0.30
N GLN A 274 15.29 20.68 -0.03
CA GLN A 274 14.66 20.85 1.28
C GLN A 274 13.70 19.71 1.61
N ASP A 275 12.86 19.28 0.65
CA ASP A 275 11.95 18.16 0.85
C ASP A 275 12.74 16.85 1.07
N LEU A 276 13.83 16.65 0.32
CA LEU A 276 14.72 15.51 0.54
C LEU A 276 15.35 15.56 1.93
N PHE A 277 15.84 16.72 2.37
CA PHE A 277 16.43 16.90 3.71
C PHE A 277 15.40 16.59 4.81
N ASP A 278 14.18 17.10 4.67
CA ASP A 278 13.10 16.91 5.63
C ASP A 278 12.67 15.43 5.67
N LEU A 279 12.59 14.75 4.51
CA LEU A 279 12.26 13.33 4.40
C LEU A 279 13.33 12.41 5.02
N VAL A 280 14.61 12.68 4.76
CA VAL A 280 15.73 11.94 5.38
C VAL A 280 15.72 12.16 6.89
N SER A 281 15.51 13.40 7.33
CA SER A 281 15.45 13.76 8.74
C SER A 281 14.27 13.12 9.46
N PHE A 282 13.09 13.05 8.83
CA PHE A 282 11.94 12.32 9.36
C PHE A 282 12.30 10.87 9.68
N SER A 283 12.93 10.18 8.74
CA SER A 283 13.35 8.79 8.91
C SER A 283 14.39 8.63 10.03
N MET A 284 15.36 9.54 10.13
CA MET A 284 16.37 9.53 11.20
C MET A 284 15.78 9.80 12.59
N LEU A 285 14.69 10.56 12.68
CA LEU A 285 14.09 11.00 13.93
C LEU A 285 12.93 10.11 14.42
N LEU A 286 12.48 9.14 13.62
CA LEU A 286 11.50 8.14 14.08
C LEU A 286 12.07 7.35 15.26
N ALA A 287 11.31 7.32 16.37
CA ALA A 287 11.73 6.66 17.60
C ALA A 287 11.86 5.14 17.44
N ALA A 288 12.60 4.52 18.35
CA ALA A 288 12.52 3.07 18.53
C ALA A 288 11.16 2.71 19.16
N PRO A 289 10.55 1.57 18.79
CA PRO A 289 9.32 1.10 19.43
C PRO A 289 9.53 0.85 20.93
N GLU A 290 8.68 1.43 21.78
CA GLU A 290 8.73 1.17 23.23
C GLU A 290 8.31 -0.29 23.54
N PRO A 291 9.14 -1.08 24.22
CA PRO A 291 8.79 -2.44 24.62
C PRO A 291 7.75 -2.45 25.75
N ASP A 292 6.93 -3.50 25.79
CA ASP A 292 5.97 -3.71 26.88
C ASP A 292 6.70 -3.97 28.20
N PRO A 293 6.12 -3.59 29.36
CA PRO A 293 6.62 -4.00 30.65
C PRO A 293 6.76 -5.54 30.74
N PRO A 294 7.87 -6.06 31.31
CA PRO A 294 8.03 -7.49 31.49
C PRO A 294 6.88 -8.12 32.29
N THR A 295 6.47 -9.31 31.86
CA THR A 295 5.47 -10.15 32.53
C THR A 295 6.09 -11.52 32.79
N PRO A 296 5.54 -12.33 33.72
CA PRO A 296 6.05 -13.70 33.92
C PRO A 296 6.07 -14.53 32.63
N ALA A 297 5.09 -14.32 31.74
CA ALA A 297 5.02 -14.99 30.45
C ALA A 297 6.13 -14.53 29.49
N SER A 298 6.32 -13.21 29.32
CA SER A 298 7.36 -12.68 28.43
C SER A 298 8.77 -12.95 28.95
N GLU A 299 8.99 -13.02 30.26
CA GLU A 299 10.27 -13.42 30.85
C GLU A 299 10.57 -14.90 30.63
N ALA A 300 9.57 -15.79 30.81
CA ALA A 300 9.71 -17.21 30.49
C ALA A 300 9.96 -17.42 28.99
N GLY A 301 9.26 -16.68 28.13
CA GLY A 301 9.49 -16.64 26.69
C GLY A 301 10.90 -16.21 26.31
N ARG A 302 11.43 -15.17 26.96
CA ARG A 302 12.83 -14.72 26.77
C ARG A 302 13.83 -15.80 27.15
N ALA A 303 13.56 -16.56 28.22
CA ALA A 303 14.41 -17.69 28.61
C ALA A 303 14.36 -18.83 27.57
N ILE A 304 13.18 -19.08 26.97
CA ILE A 304 13.04 -20.02 25.85
C ILE A 304 13.81 -19.53 24.63
N PHE A 305 13.67 -18.25 24.25
CA PHE A 305 14.40 -17.63 23.15
C PHE A 305 15.92 -17.85 23.29
N ALA A 306 16.47 -17.58 24.48
CA ALA A 306 17.88 -17.83 24.76
C ALA A 306 18.25 -19.32 24.69
N ARG A 307 17.41 -20.20 25.24
CA ARG A 307 17.64 -21.66 25.24
C ARG A 307 17.61 -22.28 23.84
N LEU A 308 16.83 -21.73 22.92
CA LEU A 308 16.77 -22.18 21.53
C LEU A 308 18.01 -21.76 20.71
N GLY A 309 18.83 -20.84 21.21
CA GLY A 309 19.98 -20.31 20.49
C GLY A 309 19.64 -19.13 19.57
N CYS A 310 18.42 -18.58 19.62
CA CYS A 310 18.04 -17.41 18.82
C CYS A 310 19.00 -16.21 18.95
N PRO A 311 19.62 -15.91 20.12
CA PRO A 311 20.61 -14.84 20.25
C PRO A 311 21.87 -14.94 19.39
N ALA A 312 22.14 -16.09 18.76
CA ALA A 312 23.30 -16.25 17.88
C ALA A 312 23.24 -15.33 16.64
N CYS A 313 22.03 -15.06 16.13
CA CYS A 313 21.80 -14.06 15.07
C CYS A 313 20.96 -12.86 15.58
N HIS A 314 19.99 -13.12 16.45
CA HIS A 314 19.13 -12.08 17.04
C HIS A 314 19.71 -11.56 18.35
N VAL A 315 20.92 -10.98 18.27
CA VAL A 315 21.68 -10.46 19.41
C VAL A 315 20.85 -9.44 20.21
N PRO A 316 20.63 -9.63 21.52
CA PRO A 316 19.68 -8.83 22.30
C PRO A 316 19.91 -7.32 22.23
N SER A 317 21.16 -6.87 22.24
CA SER A 317 21.49 -5.45 22.12
C SER A 317 22.83 -5.20 21.45
N LEU A 318 22.94 -4.06 20.78
CA LEU A 318 24.20 -3.50 20.27
C LEU A 318 24.49 -2.18 20.99
N ARG A 319 25.76 -1.97 21.37
CA ARG A 319 26.17 -0.74 22.07
C ARG A 319 26.35 0.41 21.08
N GLY A 320 25.58 1.47 21.25
CA GLY A 320 25.68 2.71 20.47
C GLY A 320 26.08 3.93 21.31
N PRO A 321 26.20 5.11 20.68
CA PRO A 321 26.54 6.36 21.37
C PRO A 321 25.55 6.79 22.46
N ARG A 322 24.30 6.29 22.38
CA ARG A 322 23.20 6.60 23.29
C ARG A 322 22.88 5.48 24.29
N GLY A 323 23.81 4.53 24.45
CA GLY A 323 23.66 3.35 25.31
C GLY A 323 23.36 2.07 24.53
N GLU A 324 22.83 1.06 25.22
CA GLU A 324 22.42 -0.21 24.60
C GLU A 324 21.18 -0.01 23.71
N LEU A 325 21.24 -0.50 22.48
CA LEU A 325 20.13 -0.52 21.54
C LEU A 325 19.56 -1.95 21.49
N PRO A 326 18.37 -2.23 22.08
CA PRO A 326 17.83 -3.58 22.17
C PRO A 326 17.15 -4.01 20.87
N LEU A 327 17.95 -4.14 19.80
CA LEU A 327 17.47 -4.45 18.45
C LEU A 327 17.02 -5.91 18.30
N TYR A 328 17.58 -6.83 19.09
CA TYR A 328 17.47 -8.28 18.83
C TYR A 328 17.93 -8.64 17.40
N SER A 329 19.09 -8.12 17.02
CA SER A 329 19.70 -8.25 15.70
C SER A 329 21.18 -7.86 15.80
N ASP A 330 22.04 -8.59 15.10
CA ASP A 330 23.44 -8.26 14.87
C ASP A 330 23.68 -7.41 13.61
N LEU A 331 22.67 -7.23 12.77
CA LEU A 331 22.71 -6.55 11.46
C LEU A 331 23.60 -7.25 10.42
N LEU A 332 24.00 -8.50 10.66
CA LEU A 332 24.81 -9.32 9.76
C LEU A 332 23.94 -10.11 8.78
N LEU A 333 24.57 -10.59 7.71
CA LEU A 333 24.00 -11.52 6.76
C LEU A 333 24.07 -12.95 7.29
N HIS A 334 22.99 -13.70 7.12
CA HIS A 334 22.91 -15.14 7.42
C HIS A 334 22.22 -15.89 6.28
N ASP A 335 22.67 -17.12 5.98
CA ASP A 335 21.99 -18.03 5.05
C ASP A 335 20.68 -18.52 5.67
N MET A 336 19.55 -18.09 5.10
CA MET A 336 18.19 -18.46 5.53
C MET A 336 17.69 -19.77 4.90
N GLY A 337 18.54 -20.47 4.15
CA GLY A 337 18.25 -21.74 3.50
C GLY A 337 17.65 -21.59 2.09
N PRO A 338 17.50 -22.72 1.37
CA PRO A 338 17.00 -22.72 -0.01
C PRO A 338 15.51 -22.33 -0.13
N GLU A 339 14.68 -22.57 0.88
CA GLU A 339 13.24 -22.27 0.83
C GLU A 339 12.93 -20.77 0.92
N LEU A 340 13.82 -20.01 1.58
CA LEU A 340 13.78 -18.55 1.68
C LEU A 340 14.74 -17.87 0.70
N ALA A 341 15.36 -18.62 -0.22
CA ALA A 341 16.22 -18.06 -1.24
C ALA A 341 15.39 -17.26 -2.26
N ASP A 342 15.73 -16.00 -2.47
CA ASP A 342 15.06 -15.12 -3.45
C ASP A 342 15.78 -15.11 -4.81
N GLY A 343 16.99 -15.67 -4.88
CA GLY A 343 17.83 -15.65 -6.09
C GLY A 343 18.38 -14.27 -6.46
N ILE A 344 18.09 -13.23 -5.66
CA ILE A 344 18.51 -11.85 -5.90
C ILE A 344 19.86 -11.61 -5.23
N GLN A 345 20.86 -11.22 -6.01
CA GLN A 345 22.18 -10.85 -5.49
C GLN A 345 22.26 -9.34 -5.25
N MET A 346 22.76 -8.93 -4.07
CA MET A 346 22.99 -7.51 -3.74
C MET A 346 24.37 -7.32 -3.12
N GLY A 347 25.30 -6.78 -3.91
CA GLY A 347 26.72 -6.76 -3.55
C GLY A 347 27.26 -8.18 -3.41
N ILE A 348 27.87 -8.48 -2.26
CA ILE A 348 28.37 -9.83 -1.94
C ILE A 348 27.32 -10.75 -1.30
N ALA A 349 26.11 -10.25 -1.01
CA ALA A 349 25.03 -11.07 -0.47
C ALA A 349 24.40 -11.91 -1.57
N THR A 350 24.42 -13.23 -1.41
CA THR A 350 23.79 -14.19 -2.32
C THR A 350 22.27 -14.16 -2.21
N GLY A 351 21.59 -14.90 -3.10
CA GLY A 351 20.13 -15.08 -3.05
C GLY A 351 19.59 -15.70 -1.76
N ARG A 352 20.44 -16.30 -0.92
CA ARG A 352 20.04 -16.99 0.30
C ARG A 352 20.30 -16.19 1.57
N GLU A 353 21.11 -15.14 1.45
CA GLU A 353 21.58 -14.38 2.58
C GLU A 353 20.72 -13.14 2.82
N PHE A 354 20.33 -12.96 4.09
CA PHE A 354 19.52 -11.83 4.52
C PHE A 354 20.07 -11.26 5.82
N ARG A 355 19.90 -9.95 5.96
CA ARG A 355 20.18 -9.23 7.20
C ARG A 355 19.19 -9.64 8.28
N THR A 356 19.64 -9.96 9.48
CA THR A 356 18.75 -10.06 10.64
C THR A 356 18.00 -8.73 10.81
N GLN A 357 16.67 -8.74 10.73
CA GLN A 357 15.90 -7.53 10.95
C GLN A 357 15.75 -7.29 12.46
N PRO A 358 15.77 -6.03 12.94
CA PRO A 358 15.43 -5.75 14.33
C PRO A 358 14.06 -6.32 14.69
N LEU A 359 13.95 -7.02 15.83
CA LEU A 359 12.68 -7.59 16.31
C LEU A 359 11.85 -6.60 17.14
N TRP A 360 12.36 -5.39 17.39
CA TRP A 360 11.55 -4.35 18.02
C TRP A 360 10.32 -3.99 17.15
N GLY A 361 9.17 -3.73 17.76
CA GLY A 361 7.94 -3.43 17.02
C GLY A 361 7.34 -4.61 16.23
N VAL A 362 7.90 -5.83 16.32
CA VAL A 362 7.48 -6.98 15.50
C VAL A 362 5.99 -7.35 15.71
N ALA A 363 5.41 -6.98 16.85
CA ALA A 363 4.00 -7.24 17.14
C ALA A 363 3.04 -6.59 16.14
N ALA A 364 3.42 -5.47 15.52
CA ALA A 364 2.59 -4.74 14.56
C ALA A 364 3.13 -4.80 13.12
N GLY A 365 4.15 -5.62 12.87
CA GLY A 365 4.87 -5.66 11.59
C GLY A 365 4.43 -6.75 10.61
N ALA A 366 3.34 -7.48 10.89
CA ALA A 366 2.84 -8.52 10.00
C ALA A 366 2.40 -7.92 8.63
N PRO A 367 2.55 -8.65 7.51
CA PRO A 367 3.09 -10.01 7.40
C PRO A 367 4.62 -10.07 7.56
N TYR A 368 5.14 -11.25 7.86
CA TYR A 368 6.54 -11.47 8.26
C TYR A 368 7.41 -12.03 7.13
N LEU A 369 8.73 -12.06 7.40
CA LEU A 369 9.82 -12.43 6.47
C LEU A 369 10.08 -11.37 5.40
N HIS A 370 11.05 -11.63 4.51
CA HIS A 370 11.51 -10.63 3.53
C HIS A 370 10.53 -10.41 2.37
N ASP A 371 9.61 -11.34 2.16
CA ASP A 371 8.64 -11.37 1.08
C ASP A 371 7.17 -11.34 1.58
N GLY A 372 6.97 -11.24 2.90
CA GLY A 372 5.64 -11.18 3.50
C GLY A 372 4.85 -12.49 3.39
N ARG A 373 5.50 -13.65 3.21
CA ARG A 373 4.76 -14.92 3.05
C ARG A 373 4.04 -15.39 4.33
N ALA A 374 4.59 -15.07 5.51
CA ALA A 374 4.05 -15.56 6.79
C ALA A 374 3.05 -14.57 7.42
N ASP A 375 1.86 -15.07 7.76
CA ASP A 375 0.80 -14.34 8.47
C ASP A 375 1.08 -14.22 9.96
N THR A 376 1.70 -15.24 10.54
CA THR A 376 1.93 -15.34 11.98
C THR A 376 3.41 -15.47 12.34
N LEU A 377 3.74 -15.15 13.58
CA LEU A 377 5.10 -15.36 14.11
C LEU A 377 5.47 -16.85 14.14
N ASP A 378 4.50 -17.74 14.43
CA ASP A 378 4.73 -19.19 14.41
C ASP A 378 5.10 -19.67 12.99
N GLU A 379 4.39 -19.22 11.96
CA GLU A 379 4.74 -19.50 10.56
C GLU A 379 6.12 -18.94 10.20
N ALA A 380 6.41 -17.70 10.59
CA ALA A 380 7.68 -17.06 10.31
C ALA A 380 8.85 -17.86 10.94
N VAL A 381 8.73 -18.27 12.21
CA VAL A 381 9.76 -19.06 12.90
C VAL A 381 9.90 -20.45 12.24
N ARG A 382 8.79 -21.10 11.86
CA ARG A 382 8.83 -22.39 11.17
C ARG A 382 9.48 -22.34 9.79
N ALA A 383 9.40 -21.20 9.11
CA ALA A 383 10.01 -21.01 7.79
C ALA A 383 11.53 -20.80 7.84
N HIS A 384 12.13 -20.59 9.02
CA HIS A 384 13.58 -20.44 9.14
C HIS A 384 14.30 -21.72 8.71
N GLY A 385 15.31 -21.60 7.85
CA GLY A 385 16.19 -22.68 7.42
C GLY A 385 17.65 -22.23 7.47
N GLY A 386 18.52 -22.94 6.73
CA GLY A 386 19.95 -22.61 6.64
C GLY A 386 20.63 -22.63 8.01
N GLU A 387 21.31 -21.54 8.35
CA GLU A 387 21.98 -21.36 9.66
C GLU A 387 21.00 -21.50 10.83
N ALA A 388 19.75 -21.07 10.66
CA ALA A 388 18.73 -21.13 11.71
C ALA A 388 18.03 -22.50 11.85
N ALA A 389 18.37 -23.50 11.02
CA ALA A 389 17.66 -24.78 10.97
C ALA A 389 17.59 -25.48 12.33
N ARG A 390 18.69 -25.51 13.09
CA ARG A 390 18.72 -26.13 14.42
C ARG A 390 17.78 -25.44 15.41
N ALA A 391 17.74 -24.11 15.40
CA ALA A 391 16.85 -23.33 16.27
C ALA A 391 15.37 -23.54 15.87
N GLN A 392 15.10 -23.62 14.57
CA GLN A 392 13.77 -23.93 14.03
C GLN A 392 13.30 -25.32 14.45
N GLU A 393 14.14 -26.35 14.30
CA GLU A 393 13.78 -27.73 14.69
C GLU A 393 13.48 -27.82 16.18
N ALA A 394 14.29 -27.14 17.00
CA ALA A 394 14.07 -27.04 18.44
C ALA A 394 12.77 -26.31 18.79
N TYR A 395 12.40 -25.25 18.04
CA TYR A 395 11.11 -24.57 18.17
C TYR A 395 9.93 -25.48 17.81
N VAL A 396 10.02 -26.21 16.71
CA VAL A 396 8.98 -27.16 16.27
C VAL A 396 8.75 -28.24 17.33
N ALA A 397 9.82 -28.68 18.00
CA ALA A 397 9.78 -29.67 19.08
C ALA A 397 9.21 -29.14 20.42
N LEU A 398 9.04 -27.83 20.58
CA LEU A 398 8.44 -27.26 21.80
C LEU A 398 6.98 -27.70 21.99
N ALA A 399 6.57 -27.80 23.25
CA ALA A 399 5.15 -27.92 23.58
C ALA A 399 4.40 -26.65 23.14
N PRO A 400 3.11 -26.74 22.77
CA PRO A 400 2.31 -25.56 22.39
C PRO A 400 2.34 -24.43 23.43
N ALA A 401 2.34 -24.77 24.72
CA ALA A 401 2.43 -23.79 25.81
C ALA A 401 3.77 -23.04 25.80
N ASP A 402 4.88 -23.70 25.49
CA ASP A 402 6.20 -23.06 25.41
C ASP A 402 6.31 -22.17 24.17
N ARG A 403 5.71 -22.56 23.04
CA ARG A 403 5.61 -21.69 21.85
C ARG A 403 4.82 -20.42 22.14
N ALA A 404 3.71 -20.53 22.86
CA ALA A 404 2.92 -19.37 23.27
C ALA A 404 3.70 -18.43 24.21
N LEU A 405 4.56 -18.97 25.08
CA LEU A 405 5.45 -18.15 25.91
C LEU A 405 6.50 -17.42 25.07
N LEU A 406 7.12 -18.10 24.09
CA LEU A 406 8.05 -17.45 23.16
C LEU A 406 7.37 -16.33 22.38
N GLU A 407 6.17 -16.59 21.85
CA GLU A 407 5.37 -15.59 21.14
C GLU A 407 5.01 -14.41 22.05
N ALA A 408 4.63 -14.65 23.30
CA ALA A 408 4.38 -13.59 24.29
C ALA A 408 5.61 -12.71 24.54
N PHE A 409 6.82 -13.26 24.43
CA PHE A 409 8.05 -12.47 24.47
C PHE A 409 8.26 -11.65 23.19
N LEU A 410 8.17 -12.25 22.01
CA LEU A 410 8.35 -11.51 20.74
C LEU A 410 7.34 -10.37 20.61
N LEU A 411 6.08 -10.64 20.91
CA LEU A 411 5.01 -9.64 20.91
C LEU A 411 5.21 -8.55 21.98
N SER A 412 6.10 -8.73 22.96
CA SER A 412 6.41 -7.72 23.99
C SER A 412 7.50 -6.72 23.55
N LEU A 413 8.12 -6.92 22.39
CA LEU A 413 9.20 -6.07 21.88
C LEU A 413 8.70 -4.73 21.27
N GLY A 414 7.47 -4.34 21.58
CA GLY A 414 6.85 -3.06 21.24
C GLY A 414 5.80 -3.13 20.15
N GLY A 415 4.91 -2.14 20.13
CA GLY A 415 3.85 -2.00 19.12
C GLY A 415 2.59 -2.85 19.35
N ARG A 416 2.54 -3.70 20.38
CA ARG A 416 1.41 -4.63 20.63
C ARG A 416 0.05 -3.92 20.72
N THR A 417 -0.01 -2.75 21.34
CA THR A 417 -1.24 -1.97 21.50
C THR A 417 -1.68 -1.26 20.21
N GLN A 418 -0.80 -1.15 19.23
CA GLN A 418 -1.05 -0.55 17.91
C GLN A 418 -1.22 -1.62 16.81
N ALA A 419 -1.05 -2.91 17.14
CA ALA A 419 -1.21 -4.00 16.20
C ALA A 419 -2.70 -4.23 15.88
N SER A 420 -3.03 -4.30 14.59
CA SER A 420 -4.37 -4.64 14.11
C SER A 420 -4.32 -5.60 12.92
N ALA A 421 -5.47 -6.17 12.58
CA ALA A 421 -5.62 -7.06 11.43
C ALA A 421 -5.74 -6.31 10.08
N GLY A 422 -5.50 -5.00 10.07
CA GLY A 422 -5.62 -4.10 8.92
C GLY A 422 -4.87 -2.79 9.18
N LEU A 423 -5.47 -1.65 8.84
CA LEU A 423 -4.92 -0.32 9.18
C LEU A 423 -5.76 0.44 10.19
N LEU A 424 -6.97 -0.02 10.52
CA LEU A 424 -7.74 0.58 11.59
C LEU A 424 -7.06 0.32 12.94
N GLU A 425 -6.77 1.41 13.65
CA GLU A 425 -6.28 1.36 15.02
C GLU A 425 -7.21 0.50 15.90
N PRO A 426 -6.66 -0.29 16.84
CA PRO A 426 -7.46 -1.07 17.78
C PRO A 426 -8.48 -0.21 18.52
N GLY A 427 -9.77 -0.55 18.35
CA GLY A 427 -10.87 0.20 18.98
C GLY A 427 -11.27 1.50 18.26
N ALA A 428 -10.75 1.77 17.06
CA ALA A 428 -11.13 2.93 16.26
C ALA A 428 -12.65 3.03 16.09
N ALA A 429 -13.25 4.11 16.61
CA ALA A 429 -14.67 4.39 16.44
C ALA A 429 -15.01 4.58 14.96
N ALA A 430 -16.23 4.18 14.57
CA ALA A 430 -16.74 4.52 13.25
C ALA A 430 -17.01 6.03 13.18
N PRO A 431 -16.74 6.69 12.04
CA PRO A 431 -17.15 8.08 11.83
C PRO A 431 -18.65 8.26 12.02
N GLN A 432 -19.05 9.46 12.44
CA GLN A 432 -20.46 9.78 12.63
C GLN A 432 -21.17 9.97 11.29
N ALA A 433 -22.51 9.94 11.31
CA ALA A 433 -23.28 10.25 10.11
C ALA A 433 -22.95 11.66 9.60
N GLY A 434 -22.77 11.80 8.29
CA GLY A 434 -22.33 13.05 7.67
C GLY A 434 -20.83 13.33 7.82
N GLN A 435 -20.01 12.34 8.17
CA GLN A 435 -18.56 12.37 8.01
C GLN A 435 -18.13 11.37 6.92
N PRO A 436 -17.02 11.61 6.19
CA PRO A 436 -16.47 10.62 5.26
C PRO A 436 -16.24 9.26 5.94
N GLY A 437 -16.65 8.17 5.28
CA GLY A 437 -16.59 6.82 5.85
C GLY A 437 -17.65 6.52 6.93
N GLY A 438 -18.53 7.48 7.24
CA GLY A 438 -19.62 7.33 8.20
C GLY A 438 -20.92 6.82 7.57
N PRO A 439 -21.91 6.45 8.39
CA PRO A 439 -23.20 5.99 7.87
C PRO A 439 -24.02 7.14 7.26
N VAL A 440 -24.95 6.80 6.38
CA VAL A 440 -25.87 7.75 5.72
C VAL A 440 -26.76 8.51 6.70
N SER A 441 -27.06 7.90 7.85
CA SER A 441 -27.91 8.49 8.89
C SER A 441 -27.57 7.89 10.26
N GLY A 442 -28.16 8.44 11.32
CA GLY A 442 -27.99 7.89 12.66
C GLY A 442 -28.46 6.44 12.76
N LEU A 443 -27.61 5.57 13.30
CA LEU A 443 -27.89 4.14 13.50
C LEU A 443 -28.32 3.88 14.95
N SER A 444 -29.20 2.90 15.16
CA SER A 444 -29.42 2.32 16.50
C SER A 444 -28.15 1.67 17.04
N ALA A 445 -28.09 1.39 18.35
CA ALA A 445 -26.90 0.78 18.95
C ALA A 445 -26.49 -0.54 18.27
N ASP A 446 -27.46 -1.42 17.99
CA ASP A 446 -27.21 -2.71 17.34
C ASP A 446 -26.74 -2.53 15.88
N GLN A 447 -27.33 -1.58 15.16
CA GLN A 447 -26.91 -1.23 13.81
C GLN A 447 -25.51 -0.61 13.79
N ALA A 448 -25.17 0.25 14.75
CA ALA A 448 -23.85 0.83 14.88
C ALA A 448 -22.78 -0.24 15.18
N ALA A 449 -23.11 -1.21 16.04
CA ALA A 449 -22.24 -2.35 16.32
C ALA A 449 -22.02 -3.20 15.05
N ARG A 450 -23.08 -3.45 14.27
CA ARG A 450 -23.01 -4.17 13.00
C ARG A 450 -22.19 -3.42 11.94
N PHE A 451 -22.43 -2.12 11.79
CA PHE A 451 -21.64 -1.24 10.92
C PHE A 451 -20.16 -1.29 11.28
N ALA A 452 -19.83 -1.26 12.57
CA ALA A 452 -18.46 -1.35 13.04
C ALA A 452 -17.81 -2.72 12.76
N ARG A 453 -18.56 -3.83 12.81
CA ARG A 453 -18.06 -5.16 12.41
C ARG A 453 -17.77 -5.22 10.91
N GLY A 454 -18.72 -4.78 10.08
CA GLY A 454 -18.54 -4.71 8.62
C GLY A 454 -17.39 -3.80 8.21
N ARG A 455 -17.24 -2.64 8.88
CA ARG A 455 -16.11 -1.72 8.67
C ARG A 455 -14.76 -2.35 8.99
N ARG A 456 -14.67 -3.16 10.07
CA ARG A 456 -13.44 -3.89 10.39
C ARG A 456 -13.14 -5.00 9.39
N LEU A 457 -14.16 -5.69 8.89
CA LEU A 457 -13.98 -6.69 7.85
C LEU A 457 -13.55 -6.07 6.52
N PHE A 458 -14.06 -4.88 6.19
CA PHE A 458 -13.63 -4.11 5.01
C PHE A 458 -12.14 -3.72 5.07
N ASP A 459 -11.62 -3.46 6.28
CA ASP A 459 -10.23 -3.12 6.56
C ASP A 459 -9.30 -4.33 6.72
N HIS A 460 -9.87 -5.52 6.92
CA HIS A 460 -9.15 -6.75 7.26
C HIS A 460 -8.26 -7.21 6.11
N GLU A 461 -6.98 -7.41 6.41
CA GLU A 461 -5.99 -7.97 5.50
C GLU A 461 -6.04 -9.50 5.54
N PHE A 462 -6.47 -10.10 4.43
CA PHE A 462 -6.46 -11.53 4.21
C PHE A 462 -5.04 -11.97 3.85
N GLY A 463 -4.63 -13.10 4.43
CA GLY A 463 -3.37 -13.75 4.11
C GLY A 463 -3.55 -15.06 3.38
N ALA A 464 -2.43 -15.73 3.07
CA ALA A 464 -2.48 -17.04 2.44
C ALA A 464 -3.23 -18.05 3.31
N ALA A 465 -3.09 -17.97 4.64
CA ALA A 465 -3.86 -18.80 5.57
C ALA A 465 -5.34 -18.41 5.69
N GLY A 466 -5.71 -17.23 5.18
CA GLY A 466 -7.08 -16.73 5.10
C GLY A 466 -7.69 -16.85 3.69
N GLY A 467 -7.05 -17.59 2.79
CA GLY A 467 -7.50 -17.87 1.41
C GLY A 467 -7.26 -16.75 0.41
N LEU A 468 -6.33 -15.82 0.69
CA LEU A 468 -5.91 -14.83 -0.31
C LEU A 468 -5.27 -15.53 -1.52
N GLY A 469 -5.70 -15.16 -2.72
CA GLY A 469 -5.03 -15.51 -3.97
C GLY A 469 -5.64 -16.73 -4.70
N PRO A 470 -4.85 -17.47 -5.50
CA PRO A 470 -3.40 -17.37 -5.66
C PRO A 470 -2.92 -16.09 -6.34
N GLU A 471 -3.75 -15.48 -7.19
CA GLU A 471 -3.50 -14.19 -7.86
C GLU A 471 -4.46 -13.13 -7.28
N PHE A 472 -3.97 -11.91 -7.05
CA PHE A 472 -4.75 -10.85 -6.41
C PHE A 472 -4.29 -9.45 -6.81
N ASN A 473 -5.17 -8.47 -6.65
CA ASN A 473 -4.86 -7.03 -6.79
C ASN A 473 -4.79 -6.32 -5.43
N GLY A 474 -5.58 -6.79 -4.47
CA GLY A 474 -5.59 -6.31 -3.09
C GLY A 474 -5.52 -7.48 -2.11
N ASP A 475 -5.35 -7.19 -0.83
CA ASP A 475 -5.47 -8.15 0.27
C ASP A 475 -6.61 -7.77 1.24
N SER A 476 -7.36 -6.71 0.94
CA SER A 476 -8.50 -6.20 1.70
C SER A 476 -9.39 -5.36 0.78
N CYS A 477 -10.62 -5.05 1.17
CA CYS A 477 -11.43 -4.09 0.41
C CYS A 477 -10.81 -2.68 0.48
N ARG A 478 -10.24 -2.32 1.64
CA ARG A 478 -9.50 -1.08 1.85
C ARG A 478 -8.32 -0.94 0.89
N ALA A 479 -7.63 -2.01 0.51
CA ALA A 479 -6.43 -1.94 -0.33
C ALA A 479 -6.63 -1.06 -1.59
N CYS A 480 -7.86 -1.05 -2.12
CA CYS A 480 -8.25 -0.22 -3.24
C CYS A 480 -9.14 0.98 -2.82
N HIS A 481 -10.05 0.81 -1.85
CA HIS A 481 -11.11 1.79 -1.56
C HIS A 481 -10.92 2.53 -0.23
N PHE A 482 -10.08 3.58 -0.20
CA PHE A 482 -9.65 4.20 1.06
C PHE A 482 -9.50 5.71 1.06
N ASP A 483 -9.64 6.39 -0.08
CA ASP A 483 -9.35 7.81 -0.20
C ASP A 483 -10.60 8.64 -0.50
N PRO A 484 -10.93 9.67 0.31
CA PRO A 484 -10.21 10.19 1.49
C PRO A 484 -10.50 9.43 2.80
N ALA A 485 -11.40 8.45 2.78
CA ALA A 485 -11.70 7.59 3.94
C ALA A 485 -12.11 6.19 3.45
N LEU A 486 -12.23 5.22 4.36
CA LEU A 486 -12.68 3.86 4.02
C LEU A 486 -13.97 3.86 3.20
N GLY A 487 -13.91 3.18 2.05
CA GLY A 487 -14.97 3.16 1.04
C GLY A 487 -14.88 4.28 0.00
N GLY A 488 -13.85 5.13 0.07
CA GLY A 488 -13.54 6.13 -0.95
C GLY A 488 -12.96 5.52 -2.22
N ALA A 489 -12.48 6.38 -3.12
CA ALA A 489 -11.81 5.97 -4.35
C ALA A 489 -10.38 5.50 -4.07
N GLY A 490 -9.76 4.88 -5.07
CA GLY A 490 -8.34 4.52 -5.05
C GLY A 490 -7.50 5.48 -5.90
N PRO A 491 -6.26 5.79 -5.48
CA PRO A 491 -5.28 6.44 -6.35
C PRO A 491 -4.83 5.55 -7.53
N ALA A 492 -4.11 6.14 -8.49
CA ALA A 492 -3.71 5.47 -9.74
C ALA A 492 -2.88 4.18 -9.57
N ASP A 493 -2.19 4.01 -8.44
CA ASP A 493 -1.36 2.85 -8.12
C ASP A 493 -2.13 1.66 -7.50
N VAL A 494 -3.45 1.78 -7.41
CA VAL A 494 -4.36 0.68 -7.04
C VAL A 494 -5.46 0.46 -8.07
N ASP A 495 -5.31 1.04 -9.26
CA ASP A 495 -6.18 0.77 -10.39
C ASP A 495 -5.97 -0.66 -10.91
N VAL A 496 -7.03 -1.25 -11.45
CA VAL A 496 -7.02 -2.62 -11.94
C VAL A 496 -6.67 -2.64 -13.42
N THR A 497 -5.79 -3.53 -13.85
CA THR A 497 -5.59 -3.77 -15.28
C THR A 497 -6.50 -4.88 -15.79
N ARG A 498 -7.18 -4.61 -16.91
CA ARG A 498 -7.96 -5.56 -17.69
C ARG A 498 -7.23 -5.94 -18.98
N GLN A 499 -7.48 -7.15 -19.48
CA GLN A 499 -6.91 -7.74 -20.68
C GLN A 499 -8.01 -8.29 -21.61
N ALA A 500 -7.78 -8.25 -22.92
CA ALA A 500 -8.65 -8.84 -23.93
C ALA A 500 -7.90 -9.23 -25.21
N ILE A 501 -8.58 -10.02 -26.05
CA ILE A 501 -8.07 -10.50 -27.35
C ILE A 501 -8.82 -9.76 -28.45
N ARG A 502 -8.07 -9.03 -29.28
CA ARG A 502 -8.51 -8.52 -30.58
C ARG A 502 -8.25 -9.56 -31.65
N GLY A 503 -9.32 -10.11 -32.22
CA GLY A 503 -9.28 -11.03 -33.35
C GLY A 503 -8.92 -10.34 -34.67
N ALA A 504 -8.64 -11.14 -35.70
CA ALA A 504 -8.34 -10.64 -37.05
C ALA A 504 -9.55 -9.93 -37.71
N ASP A 505 -10.76 -10.19 -37.21
CA ASP A 505 -12.01 -9.52 -37.56
C ASP A 505 -12.20 -8.17 -36.84
N GLY A 506 -11.24 -7.79 -35.98
CA GLY A 506 -11.26 -6.58 -35.18
C GLY A 506 -12.10 -6.67 -33.90
N GLN A 507 -12.82 -7.78 -33.66
CA GLN A 507 -13.62 -7.95 -32.47
C GLN A 507 -12.76 -8.14 -31.22
N VAL A 508 -13.17 -7.51 -30.12
CA VAL A 508 -12.51 -7.63 -28.82
C VAL A 508 -13.32 -8.58 -27.95
N THR A 509 -12.68 -9.66 -27.50
CA THR A 509 -13.31 -10.70 -26.69
C THR A 509 -12.52 -10.97 -25.41
N PRO A 510 -13.18 -11.39 -24.33
CA PRO A 510 -12.48 -11.76 -23.10
C PRO A 510 -11.62 -13.00 -23.33
N PRO A 511 -10.43 -13.11 -22.71
CA PRO A 511 -9.65 -14.33 -22.73
C PRO A 511 -10.34 -15.45 -21.92
N ALA A 512 -9.91 -16.70 -22.11
CA ALA A 512 -10.52 -17.86 -21.44
C ALA A 512 -10.47 -17.78 -19.90
N ARG A 513 -9.40 -17.19 -19.37
CA ARG A 513 -9.19 -16.96 -17.94
C ARG A 513 -9.81 -15.65 -17.41
N GLY A 514 -10.63 -14.99 -18.23
CA GLY A 514 -11.26 -13.72 -17.89
C GLY A 514 -10.39 -12.49 -18.18
N THR A 515 -11.00 -11.32 -17.99
CA THR A 515 -10.41 -10.03 -18.33
C THR A 515 -9.47 -9.50 -17.26
N MET A 516 -9.33 -10.15 -16.10
CA MET A 516 -8.44 -9.67 -15.05
C MET A 516 -6.97 -9.95 -15.38
N ALA A 517 -6.14 -8.93 -15.24
CA ALA A 517 -4.68 -9.06 -15.28
C ALA A 517 -4.13 -8.65 -13.92
N HIS A 518 -4.11 -9.61 -12.99
CA HIS A 518 -3.73 -9.38 -11.59
C HIS A 518 -2.32 -8.81 -11.43
N LYS A 519 -2.16 -8.01 -10.38
CA LYS A 519 -0.91 -7.33 -10.03
C LYS A 519 0.11 -8.28 -9.43
N LEU A 520 -0.32 -9.12 -8.48
CA LEU A 520 0.53 -9.97 -7.65
C LEU A 520 -0.03 -11.39 -7.53
N GLN A 521 0.84 -12.31 -7.10
CA GLN A 521 0.48 -13.65 -6.65
C GLN A 521 1.41 -14.10 -5.54
N LEU A 522 0.98 -15.09 -4.75
CA LEU A 522 1.75 -15.60 -3.61
C LEU A 522 3.10 -16.24 -4.01
N ALA A 523 3.23 -16.72 -5.26
CA ALA A 523 4.38 -17.48 -5.72
C ALA A 523 5.66 -16.66 -6.00
N GLY A 524 5.68 -15.35 -5.73
CA GLY A 524 6.92 -14.57 -5.87
C GLY A 524 7.22 -14.02 -7.27
N VAL A 525 6.36 -14.27 -8.25
CA VAL A 525 6.53 -13.82 -9.65
C VAL A 525 5.28 -13.09 -10.11
N ARG A 526 5.38 -12.21 -11.11
CA ARG A 526 4.18 -11.50 -11.61
C ARG A 526 3.19 -12.49 -12.24
N PRO A 527 1.87 -12.38 -11.95
CA PRO A 527 0.86 -13.14 -12.68
C PRO A 527 1.02 -12.97 -14.19
N ALA A 528 0.97 -14.07 -14.93
CA ALA A 528 1.07 -14.04 -16.38
C ALA A 528 -0.15 -13.31 -16.96
N VAL A 529 0.00 -12.68 -18.12
CA VAL A 529 -1.14 -12.25 -18.96
C VAL A 529 -1.55 -13.39 -19.91
N ASP A 530 -2.75 -13.35 -20.48
CA ASP A 530 -3.14 -14.36 -21.48
C ASP A 530 -2.19 -14.20 -22.69
N THR A 531 -1.67 -15.30 -23.22
CA THR A 531 -0.71 -15.26 -24.33
C THR A 531 -1.27 -14.65 -25.61
N LEU A 532 -2.59 -14.61 -25.77
CA LEU A 532 -3.28 -13.99 -26.90
C LEU A 532 -3.75 -12.56 -26.59
N ALA A 533 -3.62 -12.09 -25.34
CA ALA A 533 -4.05 -10.75 -24.98
C ALA A 533 -3.19 -9.69 -25.68
N ASN A 534 -3.87 -8.80 -26.40
CA ASN A 534 -3.26 -7.70 -27.15
C ASN A 534 -4.01 -6.36 -26.95
N VAL A 535 -5.05 -6.35 -26.11
CA VAL A 535 -5.74 -5.14 -25.65
C VAL A 535 -5.65 -5.10 -24.13
N PHE A 536 -5.21 -3.97 -23.59
CA PHE A 536 -5.11 -3.71 -22.16
C PHE A 536 -5.83 -2.41 -21.81
N GLU A 537 -6.53 -2.41 -20.68
CA GLU A 537 -7.28 -1.24 -20.22
C GLU A 537 -7.14 -1.11 -18.70
N THR A 538 -6.79 0.07 -18.22
CA THR A 538 -6.84 0.41 -16.79
C THR A 538 -8.27 0.75 -16.38
N ARG A 539 -8.68 0.28 -15.21
CA ARG A 539 -9.94 0.62 -14.57
C ARG A 539 -9.67 1.32 -13.24
N GLN A 540 -10.10 2.57 -13.17
CA GLN A 540 -10.01 3.39 -11.97
C GLN A 540 -10.80 2.74 -10.83
N THR A 541 -10.25 2.69 -9.62
CA THR A 541 -10.98 2.16 -8.46
C THR A 541 -12.01 3.18 -7.96
N PRO A 542 -13.32 2.97 -8.22
CA PRO A 542 -14.33 4.00 -7.96
C PRO A 542 -14.59 4.15 -6.44
N THR A 543 -15.14 5.29 -6.05
CA THR A 543 -15.71 5.46 -4.70
C THR A 543 -16.92 4.54 -4.48
N LEU A 544 -17.04 4.01 -3.26
CA LEU A 544 -18.18 3.19 -2.81
C LEU A 544 -19.18 4.00 -1.97
N PHE A 545 -18.90 5.28 -1.71
CA PHE A 545 -19.77 6.12 -0.90
C PHE A 545 -21.18 6.20 -1.50
N GLY A 546 -22.19 5.93 -0.66
CA GLY A 546 -23.61 6.04 -1.04
C GLY A 546 -24.11 4.95 -1.99
N LEU A 547 -23.33 3.92 -2.35
CA LEU A 547 -23.79 2.87 -3.27
C LEU A 547 -25.05 2.14 -2.80
N GLY A 548 -25.25 2.02 -1.49
CA GLY A 548 -26.51 1.52 -0.91
C GLY A 548 -27.73 2.37 -1.28
N LEU A 549 -27.59 3.68 -1.47
CA LEU A 549 -28.66 4.56 -1.94
C LEU A 549 -28.89 4.38 -3.45
N ALA A 550 -27.81 4.32 -4.24
CA ALA A 550 -27.91 4.09 -5.68
C ALA A 550 -28.61 2.76 -6.00
N GLY A 551 -28.32 1.70 -5.22
CA GLY A 551 -28.97 0.40 -5.34
C GLY A 551 -30.48 0.39 -5.07
N ARG A 552 -31.03 1.40 -4.38
CA ARG A 552 -32.46 1.52 -4.06
C ARG A 552 -33.26 2.28 -5.11
N ILE A 553 -32.62 2.77 -6.17
CA ILE A 553 -33.31 3.46 -7.26
C ILE A 553 -34.09 2.45 -8.09
N PRO A 554 -35.41 2.59 -8.27
CA PRO A 554 -36.23 1.66 -9.05
C PRO A 554 -35.76 1.51 -10.51
N GLU A 555 -35.75 0.29 -11.05
CA GLU A 555 -35.37 0.03 -12.45
C GLU A 555 -36.22 0.84 -13.44
N ALA A 556 -37.50 1.03 -13.14
CA ALA A 556 -38.41 1.80 -13.98
C ALA A 556 -37.95 3.25 -14.20
N GLN A 557 -37.26 3.86 -13.24
CA GLN A 557 -36.70 5.20 -13.42
C GLN A 557 -35.50 5.21 -14.37
N LEU A 558 -34.67 4.16 -14.36
CA LEU A 558 -33.55 4.03 -15.29
C LEU A 558 -34.07 3.81 -16.71
N VAL A 559 -35.03 2.88 -16.87
CA VAL A 559 -35.65 2.57 -18.16
C VAL A 559 -36.38 3.77 -18.74
N ALA A 560 -37.07 4.56 -17.91
CA ALA A 560 -37.79 5.75 -18.36
C ALA A 560 -36.86 6.89 -18.82
N ARG A 561 -35.58 6.87 -18.43
CA ARG A 561 -34.58 7.85 -18.84
C ARG A 561 -33.76 7.41 -20.05
N ALA A 562 -33.75 6.11 -20.35
CA ALA A 562 -32.99 5.61 -21.49
C ALA A 562 -33.55 6.15 -22.82
N ASP A 563 -32.66 6.70 -23.63
CA ASP A 563 -32.93 7.14 -25.00
C ASP A 563 -31.86 6.57 -25.96
N PRO A 564 -31.82 5.25 -26.17
CA PRO A 564 -30.77 4.60 -26.98
C PRO A 564 -30.75 5.01 -28.46
N PHE A 565 -31.73 5.79 -28.93
CA PHE A 565 -31.86 6.19 -30.33
C PHE A 565 -31.83 7.70 -30.54
N ASP A 566 -31.49 8.49 -29.50
CA ASP A 566 -31.45 9.96 -29.53
C ASP A 566 -32.74 10.52 -30.16
N ALA A 567 -33.89 10.12 -29.59
CA ALA A 567 -35.20 10.43 -30.15
C ALA A 567 -35.54 11.93 -30.09
N ASP A 568 -34.94 12.67 -29.15
CA ASP A 568 -35.09 14.12 -29.03
C ASP A 568 -34.02 14.93 -29.80
N GLY A 569 -32.99 14.26 -30.34
CA GLY A 569 -31.98 14.85 -31.21
C GLY A 569 -31.01 15.77 -30.48
N ASP A 570 -30.82 15.57 -29.18
CA ASP A 570 -29.88 16.34 -28.36
C ASP A 570 -28.45 15.79 -28.42
N GLY A 571 -28.26 14.63 -29.07
CA GLY A 571 -26.97 13.99 -29.30
C GLY A 571 -26.53 13.03 -28.18
N ILE A 572 -27.39 12.77 -27.20
CA ILE A 572 -27.14 11.87 -26.07
C ILE A 572 -27.99 10.62 -26.26
N SER A 573 -27.37 9.45 -26.13
CA SER A 573 -27.99 8.14 -26.43
C SER A 573 -27.94 7.17 -25.25
N GLY A 574 -28.10 7.72 -24.03
CA GLY A 574 -27.99 6.96 -22.79
C GLY A 574 -28.87 5.72 -22.76
N ARG A 575 -28.32 4.57 -22.37
CA ARG A 575 -29.09 3.31 -22.32
C ARG A 575 -28.83 2.48 -21.07
N VAL A 576 -29.82 1.67 -20.71
CA VAL A 576 -29.65 0.65 -19.67
C VAL A 576 -28.79 -0.51 -20.18
N HIS A 577 -28.00 -1.12 -19.30
CA HIS A 577 -27.35 -2.39 -19.58
C HIS A 577 -28.25 -3.54 -19.14
N ARG A 578 -28.59 -4.46 -20.06
CA ARG A 578 -29.30 -5.71 -19.76
C ARG A 578 -28.31 -6.85 -19.71
N LEU A 579 -28.32 -7.61 -18.61
CA LEU A 579 -27.48 -8.77 -18.44
C LEU A 579 -28.08 -9.99 -19.17
N PRO A 580 -27.30 -11.05 -19.44
CA PRO A 580 -27.79 -12.24 -20.14
C PRO A 580 -28.98 -12.95 -19.47
N ASP A 581 -29.15 -12.79 -18.16
CA ASP A 581 -30.28 -13.34 -17.39
C ASP A 581 -31.53 -12.43 -17.40
N GLY A 582 -31.46 -11.28 -18.07
CA GLY A 582 -32.53 -10.31 -18.22
C GLY A 582 -32.59 -9.23 -17.15
N ARG A 583 -31.79 -9.32 -16.08
CA ARG A 583 -31.72 -8.26 -15.04
C ARG A 583 -31.03 -7.02 -15.57
N LEU A 584 -31.32 -5.85 -14.98
CA LEU A 584 -30.58 -4.63 -15.28
C LEU A 584 -29.28 -4.59 -14.49
N GLY A 585 -28.20 -4.33 -15.19
CA GLY A 585 -26.93 -4.04 -14.57
C GLY A 585 -26.88 -2.60 -14.03
N ARG A 586 -26.16 -2.41 -12.92
CA ARG A 586 -26.17 -1.17 -12.11
C ARG A 586 -24.81 -0.75 -11.58
N PHE A 587 -23.97 -1.72 -11.24
CA PHE A 587 -22.69 -1.50 -10.58
C PHE A 587 -21.51 -1.81 -11.51
N GLY A 588 -20.34 -1.27 -11.16
CA GLY A 588 -19.16 -1.27 -12.01
C GLY A 588 -19.20 -0.18 -13.10
N TRP A 589 -18.08 -0.02 -13.79
CA TRP A 589 -17.91 0.99 -14.84
C TRP A 589 -18.73 0.74 -16.11
N LYS A 590 -19.14 -0.51 -16.35
CA LYS A 590 -19.96 -0.91 -17.50
C LYS A 590 -21.36 -1.36 -17.10
N ALA A 591 -21.76 -1.09 -15.86
CA ALA A 591 -23.03 -1.56 -15.30
C ALA A 591 -23.19 -3.08 -15.53
N ASP A 592 -22.16 -3.88 -15.26
CA ASP A 592 -22.16 -5.33 -15.56
C ASP A 592 -22.69 -6.18 -14.40
N VAL A 593 -23.00 -5.55 -13.25
CA VAL A 593 -23.43 -6.24 -12.03
C VAL A 593 -24.76 -5.67 -11.54
N PRO A 594 -25.78 -6.50 -11.24
CA PRO A 594 -27.16 -6.02 -11.06
C PRO A 594 -27.50 -5.63 -9.61
N SER A 595 -26.69 -6.02 -8.62
CA SER A 595 -26.95 -5.73 -7.22
C SER A 595 -25.66 -5.42 -6.45
N LEU A 596 -25.78 -4.70 -5.33
CA LEU A 596 -24.62 -4.41 -4.47
C LEU A 596 -24.05 -5.71 -3.88
N ALA A 597 -24.92 -6.67 -3.53
CA ALA A 597 -24.50 -7.98 -3.04
C ALA A 597 -23.63 -8.72 -4.07
N GLU A 598 -24.06 -8.76 -5.33
CA GLU A 598 -23.26 -9.38 -6.39
C GLU A 598 -21.99 -8.59 -6.72
N PHE A 599 -22.01 -7.26 -6.59
CA PHE A 599 -20.81 -6.45 -6.80
C PHE A 599 -19.72 -6.75 -5.78
N VAL A 600 -20.09 -6.91 -4.50
CA VAL A 600 -19.14 -7.30 -3.45
C VAL A 600 -18.67 -8.74 -3.66
N ARG A 601 -19.56 -9.66 -4.03
CA ARG A 601 -19.19 -11.06 -4.31
C ARG A 601 -18.24 -11.18 -5.50
N ASP A 602 -18.49 -10.43 -6.57
CA ASP A 602 -17.62 -10.36 -7.75
C ASP A 602 -16.23 -9.83 -7.38
N ALA A 603 -16.16 -8.78 -6.56
CA ALA A 603 -14.89 -8.20 -6.11
C ALA A 603 -14.11 -9.14 -5.17
N LEU A 604 -14.75 -9.76 -4.16
CA LEU A 604 -14.08 -10.67 -3.24
C LEU A 604 -13.43 -11.85 -3.98
N THR A 605 -14.11 -12.39 -4.99
CA THR A 605 -13.57 -13.47 -5.81
C THR A 605 -12.50 -12.97 -6.80
N ASN A 606 -12.78 -11.93 -7.60
CA ASN A 606 -11.87 -11.57 -8.69
C ASN A 606 -10.68 -10.72 -8.26
N GLU A 607 -10.79 -9.95 -7.18
CA GLU A 607 -9.74 -9.03 -6.73
C GLU A 607 -8.88 -9.61 -5.60
N LEU A 608 -9.47 -10.47 -4.74
CA LEU A 608 -8.81 -11.08 -3.58
C LEU A 608 -8.65 -12.62 -3.68
N GLY A 609 -9.47 -13.29 -4.50
CA GLY A 609 -9.45 -14.75 -4.64
C GLY A 609 -10.34 -15.52 -3.67
N LEU A 610 -11.15 -14.85 -2.85
CA LEU A 610 -11.92 -15.50 -1.77
C LEU A 610 -13.18 -16.21 -2.28
N THR A 611 -13.51 -17.34 -1.64
CA THR A 611 -14.75 -18.08 -1.90
C THR A 611 -15.87 -17.69 -0.93
N LEU A 612 -17.11 -17.97 -1.35
CA LEU A 612 -18.33 -17.40 -0.79
C LEU A 612 -19.43 -18.44 -0.66
N PRO A 613 -20.32 -18.35 0.34
CA PRO A 613 -21.42 -19.28 0.50
C PRO A 613 -22.41 -19.18 -0.67
N PRO A 614 -23.08 -20.29 -1.03
CA PRO A 614 -24.14 -20.27 -2.04
C PRO A 614 -25.35 -19.48 -1.54
N GLU A 615 -25.93 -18.63 -2.38
CA GLU A 615 -27.10 -17.84 -2.02
C GLU A 615 -28.11 -17.78 -3.17
N ALA A 616 -29.37 -18.07 -2.86
CA ALA A 616 -30.41 -18.18 -3.87
C ALA A 616 -30.65 -16.81 -4.54
N GLY A 617 -30.59 -16.79 -5.87
CA GLY A 617 -30.82 -15.58 -6.66
C GLY A 617 -29.57 -14.71 -6.92
N LEU A 618 -28.41 -15.07 -6.35
CA LEU A 618 -27.13 -14.43 -6.68
C LEU A 618 -26.36 -15.31 -7.67
N SER A 619 -25.82 -14.71 -8.74
CA SER A 619 -25.11 -15.42 -9.81
C SER A 619 -23.59 -15.18 -9.81
N PHE A 620 -23.09 -14.33 -8.91
CA PHE A 620 -21.67 -13.96 -8.82
C PHE A 620 -20.99 -14.59 -7.59
N GLY A 621 -19.66 -14.67 -7.67
CA GLY A 621 -18.79 -15.23 -6.64
C GLY A 621 -18.49 -16.72 -6.86
N VAL A 622 -17.25 -17.11 -6.55
CA VAL A 622 -16.81 -18.50 -6.54
C VAL A 622 -17.21 -19.16 -5.22
N LEU A 623 -17.68 -20.40 -5.29
CA LEU A 623 -18.20 -21.14 -4.12
C LEU A 623 -17.18 -22.08 -3.48
N ALA A 624 -16.15 -22.45 -4.23
CA ALA A 624 -15.08 -23.33 -3.82
C ALA A 624 -13.90 -23.17 -4.78
N ASP A 625 -12.69 -23.34 -4.28
CA ASP A 625 -11.50 -23.42 -5.12
C ASP A 625 -10.66 -24.68 -4.78
N ALA A 626 -9.35 -24.63 -5.04
CA ALA A 626 -8.46 -25.78 -4.89
C ALA A 626 -7.25 -25.46 -4.00
N ASP A 627 -7.36 -24.44 -3.15
CA ASP A 627 -6.35 -24.12 -2.18
C ASP A 627 -6.43 -25.05 -0.94
N ALA A 628 -5.67 -24.73 0.11
CA ALA A 628 -5.61 -25.54 1.33
C ALA A 628 -6.51 -24.99 2.46
N VAL A 629 -7.25 -23.91 2.21
CA VAL A 629 -8.11 -23.20 3.15
C VAL A 629 -9.54 -23.75 3.01
N PRO A 630 -10.29 -23.93 4.12
CA PRO A 630 -11.64 -24.47 4.02
C PRO A 630 -12.67 -23.47 3.45
N ASP A 631 -13.29 -23.85 2.34
CA ASP A 631 -14.39 -23.07 1.75
C ASP A 631 -15.68 -23.08 2.62
N PRO A 632 -16.44 -21.96 2.68
CA PRO A 632 -16.05 -20.64 2.18
C PRO A 632 -15.18 -19.87 3.19
N GLU A 633 -14.21 -19.09 2.71
CA GLU A 633 -13.38 -18.21 3.55
C GLU A 633 -14.23 -17.09 4.19
N ILE A 634 -15.20 -16.57 3.44
CA ILE A 634 -16.14 -15.56 3.92
C ILE A 634 -17.48 -16.22 4.20
N ASP A 635 -17.83 -16.38 5.48
CA ASP A 635 -19.13 -16.95 5.85
C ASP A 635 -20.32 -15.98 5.62
N ARG A 636 -21.54 -16.48 5.86
CA ARG A 636 -22.77 -15.68 5.67
C ARG A 636 -22.88 -14.50 6.63
N GLU A 637 -22.39 -14.62 7.85
CA GLU A 637 -22.47 -13.56 8.85
C GLU A 637 -21.49 -12.43 8.51
N ALA A 638 -20.26 -12.78 8.17
CA ALA A 638 -19.24 -11.88 7.65
C ALA A 638 -19.74 -11.13 6.41
N MET A 639 -20.29 -11.85 5.43
CA MET A 639 -20.88 -11.25 4.23
C MET A 639 -22.02 -10.29 4.59
N ALA A 640 -22.91 -10.67 5.50
CA ALA A 640 -24.04 -9.84 5.91
C ALA A 640 -23.57 -8.56 6.63
N ASP A 641 -22.50 -8.61 7.42
CA ASP A 641 -21.93 -7.44 8.09
C ASP A 641 -21.22 -6.50 7.12
N LEU A 642 -20.46 -7.05 6.16
CA LEU A 642 -19.82 -6.28 5.09
C LEU A 642 -20.85 -5.55 4.22
N LEU A 643 -21.92 -6.25 3.81
CA LEU A 643 -23.02 -5.64 3.07
C LEU A 643 -23.72 -4.57 3.89
N PHE A 644 -23.98 -4.82 5.17
CA PHE A 644 -24.60 -3.81 6.03
C PHE A 644 -23.76 -2.53 6.12
N PHE A 645 -22.43 -2.66 6.19
CA PHE A 645 -21.52 -1.51 6.15
C PHE A 645 -21.69 -0.73 4.83
N LEU A 646 -21.58 -1.39 3.67
CA LEU A 646 -21.66 -0.74 2.36
C LEU A 646 -23.05 -0.18 2.01
N GLU A 647 -24.12 -0.87 2.41
CA GLU A 647 -25.50 -0.42 2.23
C GLU A 647 -25.84 0.84 3.05
N ASN A 648 -25.12 1.04 4.15
CA ASN A 648 -25.31 2.18 5.04
C ASN A 648 -24.19 3.21 4.91
N LEU A 649 -23.13 2.96 4.12
CA LEU A 649 -22.05 3.90 3.90
C LEU A 649 -22.60 5.15 3.18
N GLY A 650 -22.52 6.30 3.85
CA GLY A 650 -23.09 7.53 3.34
C GLY A 650 -22.26 8.17 2.22
N PRO A 651 -22.88 8.97 1.33
CA PRO A 651 -22.12 9.94 0.56
C PRO A 651 -21.40 10.91 1.50
N PRO A 652 -20.19 11.39 1.16
CA PRO A 652 -19.53 12.43 1.94
C PRO A 652 -20.43 13.68 2.00
N PRO A 653 -20.38 14.44 3.10
CA PRO A 653 -21.17 15.65 3.21
C PRO A 653 -20.67 16.68 2.18
N GLY A 654 -21.59 17.27 1.42
CA GLY A 654 -21.26 18.44 0.61
C GLY A 654 -20.75 19.57 1.52
N GLN A 655 -19.60 20.15 1.18
CA GLN A 655 -18.99 21.25 1.94
C GLN A 655 -19.08 22.54 1.13
N SER A 656 -20.04 23.40 1.49
CA SER A 656 -20.12 24.74 0.90
C SER A 656 -19.01 25.63 1.47
N ARG A 657 -18.16 26.17 0.60
CA ARG A 657 -17.09 27.13 0.92
C ARG A 657 -17.41 28.51 0.37
N ASP A 658 -18.08 28.56 -0.78
CA ASP A 658 -18.53 29.80 -1.43
C ASP A 658 -19.91 29.55 -2.06
N PRO A 659 -21.01 29.77 -1.29
CA PRO A 659 -22.36 29.49 -1.77
C PRO A 659 -22.75 30.26 -3.04
N GLU A 660 -22.19 31.45 -3.25
CA GLU A 660 -22.49 32.26 -4.43
C GLU A 660 -21.82 31.68 -5.67
N ALA A 661 -20.52 31.37 -5.58
CA ALA A 661 -19.79 30.73 -6.67
C ALA A 661 -20.36 29.34 -6.98
N GLU A 662 -20.75 28.57 -5.96
CA GLU A 662 -21.37 27.26 -6.11
C GLU A 662 -22.74 27.34 -6.78
N ALA A 663 -23.58 28.31 -6.42
CA ALA A 663 -24.88 28.51 -7.07
C ALA A 663 -24.71 28.90 -8.56
N GLN A 664 -23.73 29.75 -8.86
CA GLN A 664 -23.38 30.10 -10.24
C GLN A 664 -22.83 28.89 -11.00
N GLY A 665 -22.00 28.07 -10.34
CA GLY A 665 -21.48 26.82 -10.89
C GLY A 665 -22.58 25.79 -11.18
N ALA A 666 -23.56 25.65 -10.29
CA ALA A 666 -24.72 24.78 -10.48
C ALA A 666 -25.60 25.25 -11.64
N GLN A 667 -25.67 26.56 -11.90
CA GLN A 667 -26.33 27.08 -13.10
C GLN A 667 -25.53 26.76 -14.36
N LEU A 668 -24.21 26.98 -14.35
CA LEU A 668 -23.34 26.61 -15.46
C LEU A 668 -23.41 25.11 -15.78
N PHE A 669 -23.50 24.25 -14.76
CA PHE A 669 -23.67 22.81 -14.93
C PHE A 669 -24.89 22.46 -15.80
N ARG A 670 -26.02 23.16 -15.60
CA ARG A 670 -27.24 23.01 -16.41
C ARG A 670 -27.09 23.67 -17.79
N ASP A 671 -26.50 24.87 -17.84
CA ASP A 671 -26.32 25.61 -19.10
C ASP A 671 -25.40 24.85 -20.08
N LEU A 672 -24.41 24.11 -19.55
CA LEU A 672 -23.53 23.22 -20.30
C LEU A 672 -24.13 21.84 -20.59
N ARG A 673 -25.37 21.58 -20.17
CA ARG A 673 -26.09 20.31 -20.32
C ARG A 673 -25.42 19.11 -19.63
N CYS A 674 -24.59 19.34 -18.59
CA CYS A 674 -24.01 18.25 -17.82
C CYS A 674 -25.08 17.40 -17.13
N ASP A 675 -26.20 18.01 -16.77
CA ASP A 675 -27.35 17.38 -16.12
C ASP A 675 -28.18 16.45 -17.01
N ALA A 676 -27.88 16.39 -18.31
CA ALA A 676 -28.50 15.44 -19.23
C ALA A 676 -28.12 13.99 -18.90
N CYS A 677 -26.84 13.73 -18.59
CA CYS A 677 -26.36 12.42 -18.10
C CYS A 677 -26.15 12.41 -16.57
N HIS A 678 -25.60 13.50 -16.01
CA HIS A 678 -25.38 13.64 -14.57
C HIS A 678 -26.61 14.19 -13.85
N VAL A 679 -27.71 13.45 -13.93
CA VAL A 679 -29.03 13.83 -13.40
C VAL A 679 -28.96 14.16 -11.91
N PRO A 680 -29.25 15.40 -11.48
CA PRO A 680 -29.03 15.84 -10.10
C PRO A 680 -29.76 15.02 -9.05
N VAL A 681 -31.00 14.60 -9.35
CA VAL A 681 -31.88 13.95 -8.38
C VAL A 681 -32.60 12.76 -9.03
N MET A 682 -32.55 11.62 -8.33
CA MET A 682 -33.44 10.47 -8.52
C MET A 682 -34.24 10.23 -7.23
N THR A 683 -35.16 9.28 -7.26
CA THR A 683 -35.90 8.88 -6.05
C THR A 683 -35.78 7.39 -5.79
N ASP A 684 -35.76 7.00 -4.52
CA ASP A 684 -35.82 5.58 -4.14
C ASP A 684 -37.25 5.02 -4.26
N GLU A 685 -37.43 3.73 -3.95
CA GLU A 685 -38.74 3.05 -3.95
C GLU A 685 -39.79 3.70 -3.02
N ARG A 686 -39.37 4.48 -2.02
CA ARG A 686 -40.23 5.18 -1.06
C ARG A 686 -40.51 6.63 -1.47
N GLY A 687 -39.97 7.08 -2.61
CA GLY A 687 -40.04 8.46 -3.07
C GLY A 687 -39.08 9.40 -2.35
N GLN A 688 -38.11 8.89 -1.60
CA GLN A 688 -37.09 9.71 -0.95
C GLN A 688 -36.10 10.22 -2.00
N VAL A 689 -35.77 11.51 -1.91
CA VAL A 689 -34.80 12.17 -2.79
C VAL A 689 -33.40 11.58 -2.59
N VAL A 690 -32.78 11.18 -3.69
CA VAL A 690 -31.38 10.74 -3.78
C VAL A 690 -30.66 11.74 -4.71
N PRO A 691 -29.82 12.66 -4.18
CA PRO A 691 -29.15 13.67 -4.98
C PRO A 691 -27.96 13.09 -5.75
N LEU A 692 -28.21 12.16 -6.67
CA LEU A 692 -27.22 11.23 -7.24
C LEU A 692 -26.20 11.89 -8.19
N PHE A 693 -26.61 12.90 -8.97
CA PHE A 693 -25.83 13.46 -10.08
C PHE A 693 -25.37 12.41 -11.09
N SER A 694 -26.27 11.48 -11.42
CA SER A 694 -26.09 10.41 -12.39
C SER A 694 -27.46 9.83 -12.75
N ASP A 695 -27.61 9.34 -13.97
CA ASP A 695 -28.73 8.53 -14.43
C ASP A 695 -28.48 7.02 -14.37
N LEU A 696 -27.26 6.61 -13.99
CA LEU A 696 -26.75 5.24 -13.98
C LEU A 696 -26.80 4.53 -15.35
N LEU A 697 -26.94 5.27 -16.44
CA LEU A 697 -26.98 4.74 -17.80
C LEU A 697 -25.58 4.63 -18.39
N LEU A 698 -25.45 3.78 -19.42
CA LEU A 698 -24.29 3.69 -20.28
C LEU A 698 -24.31 4.81 -21.32
N HIS A 699 -23.16 5.48 -21.48
CA HIS A 699 -22.92 6.49 -22.50
C HIS A 699 -21.57 6.27 -23.18
N ASP A 700 -21.47 6.54 -24.49
CA ASP A 700 -20.18 6.68 -25.17
C ASP A 700 -19.53 8.00 -24.76
N VAL A 701 -18.50 7.90 -23.91
CA VAL A 701 -17.73 9.05 -23.43
C VAL A 701 -16.27 9.01 -23.88
N ALA A 702 -15.95 8.11 -24.82
CA ALA A 702 -14.59 7.89 -25.30
C ALA A 702 -14.35 8.58 -26.67
N PRO A 703 -13.10 8.95 -27.00
CA PRO A 703 -12.76 9.50 -28.31
C PRO A 703 -13.14 8.58 -29.47
N GLU A 704 -13.36 9.16 -30.66
CA GLU A 704 -13.58 8.35 -31.86
C GLU A 704 -12.39 7.42 -32.13
N GLY A 705 -12.68 6.13 -32.35
CA GLY A 705 -11.66 5.11 -32.55
C GLY A 705 -10.95 4.66 -31.28
N ALA A 706 -11.33 5.16 -30.09
CA ALA A 706 -10.80 4.66 -28.83
C ALA A 706 -11.07 3.15 -28.69
N GLU A 707 -10.03 2.42 -28.37
CA GLU A 707 -10.11 1.00 -28.05
C GLU A 707 -10.48 0.82 -26.57
N GLY A 708 -11.34 -0.16 -26.28
CA GLY A 708 -11.70 -0.53 -24.93
C GLY A 708 -12.22 -1.96 -24.88
N ILE A 709 -12.31 -2.51 -23.68
CA ILE A 709 -12.77 -3.88 -23.45
C ILE A 709 -14.28 -3.85 -23.25
N PRO A 710 -15.09 -4.47 -24.14
CA PRO A 710 -16.54 -4.53 -23.98
C PRO A 710 -16.94 -5.40 -22.78
N GLY A 711 -18.12 -5.15 -22.23
CA GLY A 711 -18.73 -5.94 -21.15
C GLY A 711 -20.16 -6.27 -21.53
N GLY A 712 -20.47 -7.54 -21.78
CA GLY A 712 -21.78 -7.94 -22.27
C GLY A 712 -22.16 -7.21 -23.58
N GLU A 713 -23.26 -6.45 -23.54
CA GLU A 713 -23.69 -5.61 -24.66
C GLU A 713 -23.09 -4.20 -24.64
N ALA A 714 -22.41 -3.78 -23.56
CA ALA A 714 -21.68 -2.53 -23.49
C ALA A 714 -20.44 -2.58 -24.38
N SER A 715 -20.34 -1.68 -25.34
CA SER A 715 -19.16 -1.54 -26.18
C SER A 715 -17.94 -1.12 -25.37
N GLY A 716 -16.75 -1.20 -25.97
CA GLY A 716 -15.51 -0.75 -25.33
C GLY A 716 -15.52 0.73 -24.91
N ARG A 717 -16.37 1.53 -25.55
CA ARG A 717 -16.45 3.00 -25.38
C ARG A 717 -17.55 3.46 -24.44
N GLU A 718 -18.45 2.56 -24.08
CA GLU A 718 -19.56 2.86 -23.19
C GLU A 718 -19.18 2.65 -21.73
N PHE A 719 -19.56 3.63 -20.91
CA PHE A 719 -19.35 3.61 -19.48
C PHE A 719 -20.56 4.17 -18.76
N ARG A 720 -20.83 3.62 -17.58
CA ARG A 720 -21.88 4.07 -16.68
C ARG A 720 -21.50 5.44 -16.12
N THR A 721 -22.44 6.38 -16.09
CA THR A 721 -22.22 7.65 -15.37
C THR A 721 -22.01 7.37 -13.87
N PRO A 722 -20.85 7.72 -13.27
CA PRO A 722 -20.68 7.57 -11.83
C PRO A 722 -21.46 8.67 -11.07
N PRO A 723 -21.99 8.39 -9.87
CA PRO A 723 -22.49 9.45 -8.99
C PRO A 723 -21.37 10.46 -8.68
N LEU A 724 -21.69 11.74 -8.60
CA LEU A 724 -20.69 12.80 -8.36
C LEU A 724 -20.45 13.13 -6.87
N TRP A 725 -20.91 12.27 -5.96
CA TRP A 725 -20.72 12.46 -4.52
C TRP A 725 -19.24 12.48 -4.13
N GLY A 726 -18.78 13.57 -3.53
CA GLY A 726 -17.38 13.74 -3.15
C GLY A 726 -16.42 13.77 -4.34
N VAL A 727 -16.89 14.16 -5.53
CA VAL A 727 -16.04 14.21 -6.73
C VAL A 727 -14.88 15.21 -6.56
N GLY A 728 -14.95 16.14 -5.61
CA GLY A 728 -13.83 17.03 -5.28
C GLY A 728 -12.57 16.33 -4.73
N ASP A 729 -12.72 15.16 -4.11
CA ASP A 729 -11.68 14.50 -3.30
C ASP A 729 -11.38 13.06 -3.74
N THR A 730 -11.76 12.67 -4.97
CA THR A 730 -11.68 11.27 -5.46
C THR A 730 -10.80 11.11 -6.71
N SER A 731 -9.86 12.03 -6.91
CA SER A 731 -8.87 11.96 -8.00
C SER A 731 -8.02 10.67 -7.89
N PRO A 732 -7.68 10.01 -9.02
CA PRO A 732 -7.92 10.43 -10.40
C PRO A 732 -9.32 10.09 -10.94
N TYR A 733 -9.70 10.78 -12.01
CA TYR A 733 -11.03 10.73 -12.62
C TYR A 733 -11.07 9.95 -13.94
N MET A 734 -12.29 9.76 -14.42
CA MET A 734 -12.67 8.92 -15.56
C MET A 734 -12.47 7.43 -15.28
N HIS A 735 -13.08 6.57 -16.10
CA HIS A 735 -13.03 5.12 -15.93
C HIS A 735 -11.61 4.53 -15.96
N HIS A 736 -10.64 5.25 -16.52
CA HIS A 736 -9.25 4.82 -16.69
C HIS A 736 -8.26 5.56 -15.77
N GLY A 737 -8.71 6.49 -14.92
CA GLY A 737 -7.85 7.13 -13.91
C GLY A 737 -6.74 8.03 -14.47
N ARG A 738 -6.93 8.64 -15.65
CA ARG A 738 -5.88 9.45 -16.31
C ARG A 738 -6.05 10.96 -16.14
N ALA A 739 -7.17 11.40 -15.59
CA ALA A 739 -7.41 12.80 -15.29
C ALA A 739 -7.16 13.07 -13.80
N PHE A 740 -6.05 13.70 -13.47
CA PHE A 740 -5.68 13.96 -12.06
C PHE A 740 -6.31 15.23 -11.47
N THR A 741 -7.02 16.01 -12.30
CA THR A 741 -7.76 17.21 -11.89
C THR A 741 -9.17 17.19 -12.49
N LEU A 742 -10.12 17.89 -11.86
CA LEU A 742 -11.48 18.02 -12.38
C LEU A 742 -11.48 18.72 -13.73
N GLU A 743 -10.59 19.69 -13.92
CA GLU A 743 -10.36 20.39 -15.17
C GLU A 743 -9.95 19.42 -16.29
N ALA A 744 -9.00 18.52 -16.01
CA ALA A 744 -8.61 17.48 -16.94
C ALA A 744 -9.75 16.48 -17.22
N ALA A 745 -10.55 16.15 -16.21
CA ALA A 745 -11.69 15.25 -16.36
C ALA A 745 -12.77 15.87 -17.26
N LEU A 746 -13.15 17.11 -17.02
CA LEU A 746 -14.11 17.87 -17.84
C LEU A 746 -13.62 17.98 -19.29
N ALA A 747 -12.33 18.23 -19.50
CA ALA A 747 -11.75 18.30 -20.84
C ALA A 747 -11.63 16.93 -21.55
N ALA A 748 -11.56 15.82 -20.80
CA ALA A 748 -11.40 14.48 -21.34
C ALA A 748 -12.71 13.86 -21.87
N HIS A 749 -13.86 14.45 -21.57
CA HIS A 749 -15.16 13.99 -22.07
C HIS A 749 -15.21 14.04 -23.60
N ASN A 750 -15.61 12.93 -24.21
CA ASN A 750 -15.75 12.75 -25.66
C ASN A 750 -17.11 12.08 -25.97
N GLY A 751 -17.29 11.62 -27.21
CA GLY A 751 -18.52 10.94 -27.62
C GLY A 751 -19.75 11.83 -27.43
N GLU A 752 -20.76 11.32 -26.73
CA GLU A 752 -22.00 12.02 -26.38
C GLU A 752 -21.74 13.30 -25.57
N ALA A 753 -20.67 13.34 -24.77
CA ALA A 753 -20.33 14.48 -23.93
C ALA A 753 -19.38 15.49 -24.60
N ALA A 754 -19.00 15.29 -25.86
CA ALA A 754 -18.02 16.14 -26.54
C ALA A 754 -18.47 17.61 -26.66
N ALA A 755 -19.76 17.85 -26.90
CA ALA A 755 -20.32 19.20 -27.00
C ALA A 755 -20.21 19.96 -25.67
N SER A 756 -20.55 19.30 -24.54
CA SER A 756 -20.40 19.87 -23.20
C SER A 756 -18.94 20.16 -22.84
N ALA A 757 -18.01 19.27 -23.20
CA ALA A 757 -16.58 19.47 -22.99
C ALA A 757 -16.02 20.68 -23.76
N GLN A 758 -16.43 20.84 -25.02
CA GLN A 758 -16.07 21.98 -25.86
C GLN A 758 -16.65 23.28 -25.31
N ALA A 759 -17.93 23.27 -24.89
CA ALA A 759 -18.57 24.42 -24.27
C ALA A 759 -17.87 24.84 -22.97
N TYR A 760 -17.49 23.88 -22.11
CA TYR A 760 -16.67 24.16 -20.93
C TYR A 760 -15.31 24.79 -21.30
N SER A 761 -14.64 24.26 -22.31
CA SER A 761 -13.36 24.80 -22.81
C SER A 761 -13.47 26.17 -23.48
N ALA A 762 -14.67 26.60 -23.85
CA ALA A 762 -14.95 27.95 -24.35
C ALA A 762 -15.27 28.94 -23.22
N LEU A 763 -15.56 28.48 -21.99
CA LEU A 763 -15.86 29.37 -20.88
C LEU A 763 -14.66 30.24 -20.48
N PRO A 764 -14.90 31.49 -20.05
CA PRO A 764 -13.89 32.31 -19.38
C PRO A 764 -13.33 31.63 -18.11
N PRO A 765 -12.07 31.88 -17.73
CA PRO A 765 -11.46 31.24 -16.55
C PRO A 765 -12.28 31.36 -15.27
N GLU A 766 -12.87 32.53 -15.01
CA GLU A 766 -13.71 32.79 -13.83
C GLU A 766 -14.99 31.93 -13.82
N ALA A 767 -15.58 31.65 -14.98
CA ALA A 767 -16.74 30.78 -15.08
C ALA A 767 -16.35 29.31 -14.83
N ARG A 768 -15.17 28.88 -15.31
CA ARG A 768 -14.65 27.53 -15.00
C ARG A 768 -14.43 27.36 -13.50
N LEU A 769 -13.87 28.36 -12.82
CA LEU A 769 -13.67 28.33 -11.37
C LEU A 769 -15.00 28.18 -10.59
N ARG A 770 -16.09 28.81 -11.05
CA ARG A 770 -17.42 28.66 -10.44
C ARG A 770 -17.97 27.24 -10.62
N LEU A 771 -17.85 26.66 -11.81
CA LEU A 771 -18.23 25.27 -12.04
C LEU A 771 -17.43 24.30 -11.15
N LEU A 772 -16.12 24.52 -11.04
CA LEU A 772 -15.25 23.72 -10.19
C LEU A 772 -15.57 23.88 -8.71
N ALA A 773 -15.95 25.09 -8.26
CA ALA A 773 -16.42 25.32 -6.90
C ALA A 773 -17.68 24.50 -6.59
N PHE A 774 -18.64 24.46 -7.53
CA PHE A 774 -19.82 23.60 -7.42
C PHE A 774 -19.46 22.11 -7.37
N LEU A 775 -18.63 21.62 -8.30
CA LEU A 775 -18.24 20.20 -8.30
C LEU A 775 -17.48 19.79 -7.03
N ARG A 776 -16.65 20.67 -6.48
CA ARG A 776 -15.93 20.43 -5.22
C ARG A 776 -16.84 20.51 -3.98
N SER A 777 -18.06 21.04 -4.11
CA SER A 777 -19.03 21.09 -3.01
C SER A 777 -20.02 19.92 -3.00
N LEU A 778 -20.02 19.08 -4.05
CA LEU A 778 -20.72 17.79 -4.12
C LEU A 778 -19.95 16.69 -3.38
#